data_AF-S1N4V3-F1
#
_entry.id   AF-S1N4V3-F1
#
_cell.length_a   1.000
_cell.length_b   1.000
_cell.length_c   1.000
_cell.angle_alpha   90.00
_cell.angle_beta   90.00
_cell.angle_gamma   90.00
#
_symmetry.space_group_name_H-M   'P 1'
#
loop_
_entity.id
_entity.type
_entity.pdbx_description
1 polymer ?
#
loop_
_entity_poly.entity_id
_entity_poly.type
_entity_poly.pdbx_seq_one_letter_code
_entity_poly.pdbx_strand_id
1 'polypeptide(L)'
;MAKEKVLVIGAGYSGVAATKLLSKKLKGTDTQITLIDRHSYHTMMTELHEVAGGRVEPTAIQYDLQRLFCRNKNVDIVTDTVVAIDKENKVVKTKLGEYPFDHLIIGMGGEPNDFGTPGVKENGFTLWSFEDALRIRKHIEAIVEKAAIEPDAEKRKAMLTFVVCGSGFTGIEMVGELMDWRARLAKDFKLKKEDFTLKVVEAMPTILNMLDRGGAAKAERYMKKHGVEILTNSPIVEVAKDHIVLKDGSQIPTHTLIWTAGVKATSDAADFGIEKARANRLVANEYMQAKGYEDKNIYIIGDLVYYEETPGKPTPQIVQAAEQTAHCAAENVIASIKGGEKHPFKSNYQGFMVSIGSRYGVANLFDKIKLSGFFAMFMKHVVNLKYFFDIRSGYYMFQYIMHEFFHIKDERNIMRGHSSRYGNVLWSVPLRIFYGLMWLIESSKKVVGDGQWLKPSTWFGQGSWFTDHVVFPFPWLQEQAATTGASAAGGASEATSAASGAAASGAGEAASQAAQQAHFGFSYAYGEQPMQVLDHMPKWFESIMKVMMPNKEIALFFQKFMTVFEICIALALIVGLFTWLASATTIALVVTFCLSGMFFWVNIWFIPVAFALMNGSGRAFGLDHWVVPWIQRTLGRWWYGDVKSRYGTK
;
A
#
# COMPACT_ATOMS: atom_id res chain seq x y z
N MET A 1 7.71 -9.43 -46.81
CA MET A 1 7.89 -8.18 -46.03
C MET A 1 6.50 -7.59 -45.85
N ALA A 2 6.17 -7.09 -44.65
CA ALA A 2 4.85 -6.50 -44.43
C ALA A 2 4.62 -5.30 -45.37
N LYS A 3 3.39 -5.15 -45.85
CA LYS A 3 2.99 -4.09 -46.79
C LYS A 3 3.13 -2.68 -46.19
N GLU A 4 2.81 -2.51 -44.91
CA GLU A 4 2.85 -1.21 -44.24
C GLU A 4 3.80 -1.24 -43.02
N LYS A 5 4.69 -0.26 -42.90
CA LYS A 5 5.64 -0.11 -41.79
C LYS A 5 5.29 1.11 -40.94
N VAL A 6 4.86 0.86 -39.70
CA VAL A 6 4.57 1.91 -38.72
C VAL A 6 5.71 1.96 -37.71
N LEU A 7 6.39 3.08 -37.63
CA LEU A 7 7.50 3.28 -36.70
C LEU A 7 7.09 4.25 -35.58
N VAL A 8 7.31 3.86 -34.34
CA VAL A 8 7.04 4.67 -33.14
C VAL A 8 8.34 4.88 -32.40
N ILE A 9 8.69 6.14 -32.12
CA ILE A 9 9.88 6.52 -31.34
C ILE A 9 9.46 6.96 -29.95
N GLY A 10 10.09 6.37 -28.93
CA GLY A 10 9.87 6.64 -27.52
C GLY A 10 8.81 5.73 -26.92
N ALA A 11 9.12 5.06 -25.82
CA ALA A 11 8.24 4.16 -25.08
C ALA A 11 7.78 4.78 -23.74
N GLY A 12 7.58 6.09 -23.71
CA GLY A 12 6.86 6.79 -22.63
C GLY A 12 5.35 6.54 -22.70
N TYR A 13 4.56 7.32 -21.95
CA TYR A 13 3.09 7.20 -21.93
C TYR A 13 2.46 7.25 -23.32
N SER A 14 2.86 8.25 -24.13
CA SER A 14 2.31 8.47 -25.46
C SER A 14 2.67 7.34 -26.44
N GLY A 15 3.94 6.93 -26.51
CA GLY A 15 4.37 5.87 -27.43
C GLY A 15 3.81 4.49 -27.09
N VAL A 16 3.72 4.14 -25.80
CA VAL A 16 3.05 2.90 -25.36
C VAL A 16 1.56 2.93 -25.73
N ALA A 17 0.86 4.04 -25.46
CA ALA A 17 -0.55 4.19 -25.80
C ALA A 17 -0.80 4.07 -27.31
N ALA A 18 0.00 4.77 -28.13
CA ALA A 18 -0.07 4.69 -29.59
C ALA A 18 0.16 3.25 -30.09
N THR A 19 1.24 2.60 -29.65
CA THR A 19 1.60 1.24 -30.07
C THR A 19 0.52 0.22 -29.67
N LYS A 20 -0.04 0.33 -28.46
CA LYS A 20 -1.13 -0.53 -27.99
C LYS A 20 -2.38 -0.38 -28.84
N LEU A 21 -2.75 0.85 -29.20
CA LEU A 21 -3.91 1.12 -30.04
C LEU A 21 -3.70 0.60 -31.47
N LEU A 22 -2.56 0.94 -32.08
CA LEU A 22 -2.17 0.49 -33.42
C LEU A 22 -2.19 -1.04 -33.50
N SER A 23 -1.49 -1.72 -32.60
CA SER A 23 -1.39 -3.18 -32.61
C SER A 23 -2.76 -3.85 -32.51
N LYS A 24 -3.65 -3.32 -31.65
CA LYS A 24 -5.02 -3.85 -31.50
C LYS A 24 -5.85 -3.66 -32.76
N LYS A 25 -5.82 -2.46 -33.36
CA LYS A 25 -6.71 -2.07 -34.47
C LYS A 25 -6.23 -2.55 -35.83
N LEU A 26 -4.93 -2.78 -35.99
CA LEU A 26 -4.27 -3.32 -37.17
C LEU A 26 -3.98 -4.82 -37.03
N LYS A 27 -4.65 -5.48 -36.08
CA LYS A 27 -4.54 -6.94 -35.94
C LYS A 27 -5.14 -7.61 -37.19
N GLY A 28 -4.34 -8.43 -37.87
CA GLY A 28 -4.74 -9.17 -39.07
C GLY A 28 -4.58 -8.39 -40.37
N THR A 29 -4.09 -7.15 -40.33
CA THR A 29 -3.59 -6.46 -41.53
C THR A 29 -2.13 -6.82 -41.77
N ASP A 30 -1.63 -6.61 -42.99
CA ASP A 30 -0.23 -6.80 -43.35
C ASP A 30 0.61 -5.58 -42.93
N THR A 31 0.63 -5.30 -41.62
CA THR A 31 1.30 -4.15 -41.02
C THR A 31 2.29 -4.59 -39.96
N GLN A 32 3.52 -4.10 -40.05
CA GLN A 32 4.54 -4.26 -39.02
C GLN A 32 4.69 -2.96 -38.23
N ILE A 33 4.58 -3.05 -36.90
CA ILE A 33 4.81 -1.92 -36.00
C ILE A 33 6.18 -2.12 -35.35
N THR A 34 7.04 -1.10 -35.36
CA THR A 34 8.31 -1.10 -34.63
C THR A 34 8.28 0.00 -33.59
N LEU A 35 8.54 -0.34 -32.32
CA LEU A 35 8.68 0.61 -31.22
C LEU A 35 10.15 0.70 -30.83
N ILE A 36 10.75 1.87 -31.03
CA ILE A 36 12.15 2.16 -30.67
C ILE A 36 12.18 2.98 -29.38
N ASP A 37 12.92 2.53 -28.36
CA ASP A 37 13.25 3.33 -27.18
C ASP A 37 14.70 3.09 -26.74
N ARG A 38 15.31 4.06 -26.05
CA ARG A 38 16.68 3.90 -25.54
C ARG A 38 16.78 2.91 -24.38
N HIS A 39 15.65 2.59 -23.75
CA HIS A 39 15.53 1.61 -22.68
C HIS A 39 14.69 0.41 -23.13
N SER A 40 14.91 -0.74 -22.49
CA SER A 40 14.10 -1.94 -22.70
C SER A 40 12.79 -1.95 -21.89
N TYR A 41 12.47 -0.84 -21.21
CA TYR A 41 11.34 -0.71 -20.29
C TYR A 41 10.60 0.62 -20.47
N HIS A 42 9.29 0.59 -20.25
CA HIS A 42 8.47 1.79 -20.03
C HIS A 42 8.63 2.25 -18.57
N THR A 43 8.84 3.55 -18.36
CA THR A 43 8.99 4.14 -17.02
C THR A 43 7.70 4.82 -16.57
N MET A 44 7.21 4.48 -15.37
CA MET A 44 6.11 5.20 -14.70
C MET A 44 6.61 6.57 -14.20
N MET A 45 6.67 7.56 -15.09
CA MET A 45 7.27 8.86 -14.74
C MET A 45 6.53 9.57 -13.59
N THR A 46 5.24 9.28 -13.41
CA THR A 46 4.44 9.82 -12.30
C THR A 46 4.86 9.32 -10.92
N GLU A 47 5.79 8.37 -10.81
CA GLU A 47 6.24 7.78 -9.54
C GLU A 47 7.75 7.99 -9.31
N LEU A 48 8.42 8.82 -10.14
CA LEU A 48 9.84 9.12 -9.98
C LEU A 48 10.18 9.71 -8.61
N HIS A 49 9.32 10.57 -8.07
CA HIS A 49 9.49 11.15 -6.73
C HIS A 49 9.50 10.07 -5.63
N GLU A 50 8.78 8.98 -5.83
CA GLU A 50 8.68 7.88 -4.86
C GLU A 50 9.98 7.07 -4.82
N VAL A 51 10.62 6.85 -5.98
CA VAL A 51 11.95 6.24 -6.07
C VAL A 51 13.02 7.18 -5.52
N ALA A 52 12.97 8.46 -5.90
CA ALA A 52 13.91 9.49 -5.44
C ALA A 52 13.87 9.67 -3.92
N GLY A 53 12.67 9.57 -3.34
CA GLY A 53 12.44 9.60 -1.89
C GLY A 53 12.63 8.27 -1.18
N GLY A 54 13.14 7.23 -1.84
CA GLY A 54 13.42 5.91 -1.25
C GLY A 54 12.19 5.18 -0.69
N ARG A 55 10.97 5.50 -1.19
CA ARG A 55 9.73 4.85 -0.76
C ARG A 55 9.52 3.52 -1.48
N VAL A 56 9.71 3.52 -2.79
CA VAL A 56 9.55 2.36 -3.65
C VAL A 56 10.90 1.94 -4.22
N GLU A 57 11.05 0.65 -4.49
CA GLU A 57 12.28 0.15 -5.13
C GLU A 57 12.29 0.56 -6.62
N PRO A 58 13.48 0.79 -7.22
CA PRO A 58 13.57 1.27 -8.60
C PRO A 58 12.86 0.37 -9.62
N THR A 59 12.87 -0.94 -9.41
CA THR A 59 12.19 -1.91 -10.28
C THR A 59 10.66 -1.81 -10.25
N ALA A 60 10.07 -1.11 -9.27
CA ALA A 60 8.62 -0.95 -9.15
C ALA A 60 8.02 -0.10 -10.28
N ILE A 61 8.82 0.82 -10.86
CA ILE A 61 8.36 1.77 -11.88
C ILE A 61 8.89 1.45 -13.28
N GLN A 62 9.57 0.32 -13.45
CA GLN A 62 10.14 -0.15 -14.72
C GLN A 62 9.31 -1.31 -15.26
N TYR A 63 8.68 -1.11 -16.41
CA TYR A 63 7.83 -2.09 -17.06
C TYR A 63 8.46 -2.58 -18.36
N ASP A 64 9.09 -3.75 -18.31
CA ASP A 64 9.70 -4.44 -19.44
C ASP A 64 8.79 -4.44 -20.69
N LEU A 65 9.30 -3.84 -21.78
CA LEU A 65 8.55 -3.66 -23.02
C LEU A 65 8.26 -4.98 -23.71
N GLN A 66 9.19 -5.95 -23.65
CA GLN A 66 8.96 -7.27 -24.23
C GLN A 66 7.78 -7.97 -23.55
N ARG A 67 7.73 -7.96 -22.21
CA ARG A 67 6.58 -8.49 -21.46
C ARG A 67 5.30 -7.73 -21.76
N LEU A 68 5.37 -6.41 -21.89
CA LEU A 68 4.21 -5.60 -22.19
C LEU A 68 3.62 -5.93 -23.58
N PHE A 69 4.46 -6.22 -24.57
CA PHE A 69 4.06 -6.47 -25.96
C PHE A 69 4.16 -7.94 -26.41
N CYS A 70 4.49 -8.90 -25.54
CA CYS A 70 4.76 -10.30 -25.94
C CYS A 70 3.58 -11.01 -26.64
N ARG A 71 2.34 -10.55 -26.43
CA ARG A 71 1.14 -11.09 -27.12
C ARG A 71 0.79 -10.34 -28.40
N ASN A 72 1.45 -9.21 -28.68
CA ASN A 72 1.26 -8.35 -29.83
C ASN A 72 2.20 -8.78 -30.96
N LYS A 73 1.82 -9.83 -31.71
CA LYS A 73 2.67 -10.45 -32.76
C LYS A 73 3.08 -9.52 -33.92
N ASN A 74 2.43 -8.37 -34.06
CA ASN A 74 2.71 -7.37 -35.08
C ASN A 74 3.51 -6.18 -34.53
N VAL A 75 4.16 -6.34 -33.38
CA VAL A 75 4.98 -5.32 -32.73
C VAL A 75 6.39 -5.86 -32.51
N ASP A 76 7.37 -5.19 -33.07
CA ASP A 76 8.79 -5.39 -32.80
C ASP A 76 9.27 -4.32 -31.84
N ILE A 77 10.06 -4.73 -30.84
CA ILE A 77 10.68 -3.83 -29.87
C ILE A 77 12.16 -3.70 -30.21
N VAL A 78 12.63 -2.47 -30.31
CA VAL A 78 14.02 -2.14 -30.58
C VAL A 78 14.53 -1.26 -29.45
N THR A 79 15.59 -1.71 -28.78
CA THR A 79 16.28 -0.91 -27.77
C THR A 79 17.47 -0.22 -28.41
N ASP A 80 17.30 1.05 -28.80
CA ASP A 80 18.32 1.87 -29.44
C ASP A 80 18.03 3.37 -29.27
N THR A 81 19.05 4.20 -29.42
CA THR A 81 18.95 5.67 -29.37
C THR A 81 18.80 6.23 -30.77
N VAL A 82 17.68 6.90 -31.05
CA VAL A 82 17.49 7.68 -32.29
C VAL A 82 18.44 8.87 -32.30
N VAL A 83 19.08 9.10 -33.45
CA VAL A 83 20.03 10.21 -33.66
C VAL A 83 19.59 11.15 -34.77
N ALA A 84 18.84 10.67 -35.78
CA ALA A 84 18.38 11.50 -36.89
C ALA A 84 17.15 10.89 -37.57
N ILE A 85 16.43 11.74 -38.31
CA ILE A 85 15.30 11.35 -39.15
C ILE A 85 15.56 11.85 -40.57
N ASP A 86 15.73 10.92 -41.50
CA ASP A 86 15.75 11.20 -42.93
C ASP A 86 14.31 11.18 -43.46
N LYS A 87 13.73 12.38 -43.56
CA LYS A 87 12.33 12.59 -43.95
C LYS A 87 12.09 12.36 -45.44
N GLU A 88 13.13 12.50 -46.26
CA GLU A 88 13.03 12.31 -47.71
C GLU A 88 13.03 10.84 -48.07
N ASN A 89 13.98 10.08 -47.53
CA ASN A 89 14.08 8.63 -47.75
C ASN A 89 13.16 7.83 -46.81
N LYS A 90 12.46 8.50 -45.89
CA LYS A 90 11.60 7.91 -44.85
C LYS A 90 12.30 6.84 -44.01
N VAL A 91 13.43 7.23 -43.43
CA VAL A 91 14.27 6.37 -42.58
C VAL A 91 14.57 7.06 -41.25
N VAL A 92 14.43 6.35 -40.15
CA VAL A 92 14.93 6.78 -38.84
C VAL A 92 16.29 6.13 -38.61
N LYS A 93 17.28 6.95 -38.26
CA LYS A 93 18.63 6.50 -37.95
C LYS A 93 18.82 6.43 -36.44
N THR A 94 19.34 5.31 -35.98
CA THR A 94 19.72 5.08 -34.59
C THR A 94 21.23 4.91 -34.50
N LYS A 95 21.76 4.65 -33.29
CA LYS A 95 23.19 4.37 -33.12
C LYS A 95 23.61 3.02 -33.72
N LEU A 96 22.71 2.04 -33.77
CA LEU A 96 23.03 0.67 -34.19
C LEU A 96 22.38 0.26 -35.52
N GLY A 97 21.50 1.09 -36.11
CA GLY A 97 20.81 0.72 -37.34
C GLY A 97 19.99 1.82 -37.99
N GLU A 98 19.28 1.42 -39.04
CA GLU A 98 18.37 2.27 -39.81
C GLU A 98 17.03 1.56 -39.99
N TYR A 99 15.94 2.30 -39.78
CA TYR A 99 14.58 1.76 -39.76
C TYR A 99 13.69 2.53 -40.74
N PRO A 100 13.29 1.92 -41.87
CA PRO A 100 12.38 2.55 -42.83
C PRO A 100 10.95 2.60 -42.29
N PHE A 101 10.19 3.63 -42.67
CA PHE A 101 8.80 3.80 -42.25
C PHE A 101 7.89 4.28 -43.40
N ASP A 102 6.62 3.90 -43.34
CA ASP A 102 5.54 4.48 -44.14
C ASP A 102 4.75 5.51 -43.32
N HIS A 103 4.68 5.27 -42.01
CA HIS A 103 4.14 6.17 -40.99
C HIS A 103 5.11 6.29 -39.82
N LEU A 104 5.40 7.51 -39.37
CA LEU A 104 6.29 7.78 -38.24
C LEU A 104 5.55 8.51 -37.13
N ILE A 105 5.62 7.99 -35.90
CA ILE A 105 5.11 8.66 -34.69
C ILE A 105 6.29 8.98 -33.77
N ILE A 106 6.48 10.26 -33.46
CA ILE A 106 7.58 10.76 -32.63
C ILE A 106 7.03 11.13 -31.23
N GLY A 107 7.38 10.34 -30.22
CA GLY A 107 6.93 10.47 -28.83
C GLY A 107 8.10 10.46 -27.83
N MET A 108 9.17 11.21 -28.12
CA MET A 108 10.41 11.21 -27.34
C MET A 108 10.35 11.95 -26.00
N GLY A 109 9.20 12.55 -25.66
CA GLY A 109 8.97 13.21 -24.37
C GLY A 109 9.65 14.57 -24.22
N GLY A 110 9.81 14.98 -22.96
CA GLY A 110 10.43 16.24 -22.56
C GLY A 110 11.70 16.06 -21.75
N GLU A 111 12.30 17.18 -21.36
CA GLU A 111 13.41 17.27 -20.42
C GLU A 111 13.23 18.47 -19.48
N PRO A 112 13.90 18.51 -18.32
CA PRO A 112 13.87 19.65 -17.41
C PRO A 112 14.29 20.96 -18.09
N ASN A 113 13.66 22.07 -17.70
CA ASN A 113 14.08 23.40 -18.14
C ASN A 113 14.80 24.14 -17.01
N ASP A 114 16.10 24.37 -17.15
CA ASP A 114 16.90 25.16 -16.20
C ASP A 114 16.77 26.68 -16.41
N PHE A 115 16.08 27.10 -17.48
CA PHE A 115 15.97 28.49 -17.95
C PHE A 115 17.32 29.20 -18.15
N GLY A 116 18.41 28.46 -18.32
CA GLY A 116 19.77 29.00 -18.38
C GLY A 116 20.29 29.55 -17.05
N THR A 117 19.68 29.19 -15.92
CA THR A 117 20.12 29.61 -14.58
C THR A 117 21.51 29.05 -14.28
N PRO A 118 22.53 29.88 -14.02
CA PRO A 118 23.90 29.42 -13.77
C PRO A 118 23.99 28.40 -12.63
N GLY A 119 24.75 27.33 -12.85
CA GLY A 119 25.06 26.31 -11.84
C GLY A 119 24.02 25.21 -11.67
N VAL A 120 22.82 25.31 -12.28
CA VAL A 120 21.78 24.27 -12.14
C VAL A 120 22.25 22.93 -12.68
N LYS A 121 22.95 22.90 -13.82
CA LYS A 121 23.44 21.65 -14.42
C LYS A 121 24.60 21.03 -13.64
N GLU A 122 25.44 21.88 -13.05
CA GLU A 122 26.66 21.49 -12.36
C GLU A 122 26.39 21.03 -10.92
N ASN A 123 25.49 21.72 -10.22
CA ASN A 123 25.27 21.57 -8.77
C ASN A 123 23.84 21.14 -8.41
N GLY A 124 22.88 21.23 -9.34
CA GLY A 124 21.49 20.83 -9.13
C GLY A 124 21.19 19.39 -9.52
N PHE A 125 20.06 18.89 -9.02
CA PHE A 125 19.48 17.60 -9.41
C PHE A 125 18.14 17.84 -10.10
N THR A 126 17.93 17.27 -11.28
CA THR A 126 16.61 17.26 -11.91
C THR A 126 15.84 16.01 -11.49
N LEU A 127 14.52 15.99 -11.71
CA LEU A 127 13.67 14.81 -11.48
C LEU A 127 12.77 14.58 -12.69
N TRP A 128 13.33 14.02 -13.75
CA TRP A 128 12.57 13.77 -15.00
C TRP A 128 12.88 12.42 -15.65
N SER A 129 13.92 11.73 -15.19
CA SER A 129 14.29 10.39 -15.64
C SER A 129 14.39 9.41 -14.47
N PHE A 130 14.42 8.12 -14.80
CA PHE A 130 14.68 7.07 -13.84
C PHE A 130 16.07 7.26 -13.19
N GLU A 131 17.06 7.61 -14.01
CA GLU A 131 18.45 7.85 -13.61
C GLU A 131 18.54 9.05 -12.66
N ASP A 132 17.78 10.11 -12.91
CA ASP A 132 17.68 11.28 -12.03
C ASP A 132 17.17 10.88 -10.64
N ALA A 133 16.10 10.08 -10.57
CA ALA A 133 15.56 9.61 -9.30
C ALA A 133 16.58 8.80 -8.50
N LEU A 134 17.34 7.91 -9.17
CA LEU A 134 18.43 7.17 -8.53
C LEU A 134 19.57 8.08 -8.05
N ARG A 135 19.95 9.07 -8.85
CA ARG A 135 20.98 10.05 -8.49
C ARG A 135 20.58 10.86 -7.25
N ILE A 136 19.33 11.33 -7.19
CA ILE A 136 18.79 12.04 -6.03
C ILE A 136 18.84 11.15 -4.78
N ARG A 137 18.30 9.92 -4.87
CA ARG A 137 18.28 9.00 -3.73
C ARG A 137 19.69 8.75 -3.19
N LYS A 138 20.63 8.39 -4.07
CA LYS A 138 22.02 8.12 -3.71
C LYS A 138 22.71 9.36 -3.10
N HIS A 139 22.47 10.54 -3.67
CA HIS A 139 23.03 11.78 -3.14
C HIS A 139 22.52 12.09 -1.73
N ILE A 140 21.20 11.95 -1.49
CA ILE A 140 20.60 12.20 -0.18
C ILE A 140 21.16 11.24 0.86
N GLU A 141 21.24 9.94 0.56
CA GLU A 141 21.84 8.96 1.47
C GLU A 141 23.31 9.33 1.79
N ALA A 142 24.11 9.69 0.78
CA ALA A 142 25.51 10.04 0.94
C ALA A 142 25.74 11.37 1.68
N ILE A 143 24.91 12.40 1.46
CA ILE A 143 25.08 13.71 2.13
C ILE A 143 24.64 13.63 3.58
N VAL A 144 23.63 12.83 3.91
CA VAL A 144 23.20 12.59 5.30
C VAL A 144 24.25 11.77 6.06
N GLU A 145 24.86 10.78 5.41
CA GLU A 145 25.99 10.04 5.99
C GLU A 145 27.15 10.99 6.37
N LYS A 146 27.52 11.91 5.45
CA LYS A 146 28.52 12.95 5.72
C LYS A 146 28.11 13.88 6.85
N ALA A 147 26.86 14.31 6.86
CA ALA A 147 26.33 15.18 7.91
C ALA A 147 26.38 14.52 9.29
N ALA A 148 26.17 13.20 9.38
CA ALA A 148 26.19 12.46 10.64
C ALA A 148 27.54 12.51 11.37
N ILE A 149 28.63 12.72 10.63
CA ILE A 149 30.01 12.81 11.16
C ILE A 149 30.60 14.22 11.09
N GLU A 150 29.86 15.22 10.60
CA GLU A 150 30.34 16.60 10.44
C GLU A 150 30.36 17.33 11.79
N PRO A 151 31.53 17.73 12.32
CA PRO A 151 31.62 18.42 13.61
C PRO A 151 31.05 19.85 13.59
N ASP A 152 31.15 20.57 12.48
CA ASP A 152 30.65 21.94 12.36
C ASP A 152 29.11 21.96 12.22
N ALA A 153 28.45 22.60 13.18
CA ALA A 153 26.99 22.64 13.24
C ALA A 153 26.35 23.36 12.04
N GLU A 154 26.97 24.42 11.52
CA GLU A 154 26.41 25.18 10.39
C GLU A 154 26.59 24.41 9.07
N LYS A 155 27.76 23.79 8.87
CA LYS A 155 27.98 22.90 7.71
C LYS A 155 27.04 21.70 7.74
N ARG A 156 26.88 21.08 8.91
CA ARG A 156 25.93 19.97 9.08
C ARG A 156 24.50 20.41 8.74
N LYS A 157 24.08 21.58 9.22
CA LYS A 157 22.75 22.13 8.91
C LYS A 157 22.58 22.40 7.42
N ALA A 158 23.60 22.92 6.73
CA ALA A 158 23.56 23.09 5.28
C ALA A 158 23.44 21.75 4.54
N MET A 159 24.17 20.71 4.98
CA MET A 159 24.07 19.35 4.41
C MET A 159 22.68 18.72 4.61
N LEU A 160 22.01 19.02 5.73
CA LEU A 160 20.67 18.53 6.08
C LEU A 160 19.53 19.48 5.65
N THR A 161 19.86 20.55 4.91
CA THR A 161 18.88 21.43 4.29
C THR A 161 18.64 21.00 2.86
N PHE A 162 17.45 20.49 2.55
CA PHE A 162 17.06 20.08 1.20
C PHE A 162 16.13 21.12 0.59
N VAL A 163 16.47 21.60 -0.60
CA VAL A 163 15.72 22.61 -1.32
C VAL A 163 15.10 21.99 -2.57
N VAL A 164 13.79 22.19 -2.75
CA VAL A 164 13.08 21.85 -3.99
C VAL A 164 12.68 23.14 -4.68
N CYS A 165 13.17 23.36 -5.90
CA CYS A 165 12.80 24.49 -6.74
C CYS A 165 11.57 24.14 -7.59
N GLY A 166 10.55 25.00 -7.52
CA GLY A 166 9.28 24.84 -8.21
C GLY A 166 8.20 24.20 -7.33
N SER A 167 7.02 24.80 -7.32
CA SER A 167 5.86 24.34 -6.55
C SER A 167 4.74 23.75 -7.43
N GLY A 168 5.10 23.27 -8.61
CA GLY A 168 4.26 22.42 -9.44
C GLY A 168 4.08 21.02 -8.84
N PHE A 169 3.41 20.11 -9.55
CA PHE A 169 3.12 18.76 -9.05
C PHE A 169 4.41 18.03 -8.63
N THR A 170 5.37 17.89 -9.54
CA THR A 170 6.64 17.18 -9.28
C THR A 170 7.37 17.70 -8.05
N GLY A 171 7.47 19.02 -7.87
CA GLY A 171 8.15 19.61 -6.72
C GLY A 171 7.43 19.36 -5.39
N ILE A 172 6.11 19.48 -5.38
CA ILE A 172 5.31 19.23 -4.18
C ILE A 172 5.27 17.74 -3.82
N GLU A 173 5.23 16.85 -4.81
CA GLU A 173 5.34 15.42 -4.58
C GLU A 173 6.71 15.04 -4.03
N MET A 174 7.79 15.60 -4.61
CA MET A 174 9.16 15.37 -4.16
C MET A 174 9.37 15.84 -2.71
N VAL A 175 8.97 17.07 -2.36
CA VAL A 175 9.12 17.55 -0.97
C VAL A 175 8.27 16.72 0.00
N GLY A 176 7.11 16.23 -0.45
CA GLY A 176 6.27 15.33 0.31
C GLY A 176 6.97 14.00 0.62
N GLU A 177 7.71 13.44 -0.34
CA GLU A 177 8.51 12.24 -0.12
C GLU A 177 9.69 12.50 0.83
N LEU A 178 10.38 13.64 0.71
CA LEU A 178 11.43 14.04 1.66
C LEU A 178 10.90 14.22 3.09
N MET A 179 9.69 14.77 3.21
CA MET A 179 8.99 14.98 4.48
C MET A 179 8.72 13.68 5.23
N ASP A 180 8.38 12.60 4.51
CA ASP A 180 8.24 11.26 5.08
C ASP A 180 9.60 10.60 5.33
N TRP A 181 10.55 10.77 4.42
CA TRP A 181 11.84 10.08 4.46
C TRP A 181 12.76 10.57 5.60
N ARG A 182 12.71 11.85 5.98
CA ARG A 182 13.56 12.43 7.05
C ARG A 182 13.55 11.63 8.36
N ALA A 183 12.41 11.02 8.72
CA ALA A 183 12.30 10.26 9.97
C ALA A 183 13.13 8.96 9.93
N ARG A 184 13.17 8.31 8.76
CA ARG A 184 14.00 7.14 8.51
C ARG A 184 15.47 7.53 8.41
N LEU A 185 15.80 8.59 7.65
CA LEU A 185 17.17 9.09 7.55
C LEU A 185 17.74 9.43 8.93
N ALA A 186 16.98 10.13 9.77
CA ALA A 186 17.37 10.43 11.15
C ALA A 186 17.67 9.15 11.96
N LYS A 187 16.80 8.14 11.88
CA LYS A 187 16.96 6.87 12.60
C LYS A 187 18.17 6.07 12.11
N ASP A 188 18.36 5.99 10.81
CA ASP A 188 19.41 5.19 10.17
C ASP A 188 20.79 5.78 10.48
N PHE A 189 20.91 7.11 10.40
CA PHE A 189 22.17 7.85 10.60
C PHE A 189 22.36 8.44 12.01
N LYS A 190 21.49 8.09 12.97
CA LYS A 190 21.56 8.54 14.39
C LYS A 190 21.53 10.06 14.56
N LEU A 191 20.79 10.74 13.69
CA LEU A 191 20.52 12.17 13.74
C LEU A 191 19.15 12.46 14.39
N LYS A 192 18.87 13.73 14.71
CA LYS A 192 17.53 14.13 15.12
C LYS A 192 16.71 14.50 13.89
N LYS A 193 15.41 14.23 13.93
CA LYS A 193 14.50 14.58 12.84
C LYS A 193 14.45 16.09 12.62
N GLU A 194 14.62 16.84 13.70
CA GLU A 194 14.61 18.31 13.75
C GLU A 194 15.86 18.94 13.11
N ASP A 195 16.93 18.16 12.88
CA ASP A 195 18.13 18.65 12.21
C ASP A 195 17.90 18.85 10.69
N PHE A 196 16.87 18.23 10.12
CA PHE A 196 16.54 18.30 8.70
C PHE A 196 15.63 19.49 8.40
N THR A 197 16.04 20.33 7.44
CA THR A 197 15.25 21.46 6.95
C THR A 197 14.77 21.18 5.53
N LEU A 198 13.48 21.33 5.27
CA LEU A 198 12.90 21.15 3.93
C LEU A 198 12.33 22.46 3.43
N LYS A 199 12.77 22.92 2.26
CA LYS A 199 12.33 24.18 1.65
C LYS A 199 11.76 23.94 0.25
N VAL A 200 10.61 24.54 -0.04
CA VAL A 200 10.10 24.72 -1.40
C VAL A 200 10.32 26.17 -1.79
N VAL A 201 11.02 26.39 -2.90
CA VAL A 201 11.31 27.73 -3.43
C VAL A 201 10.54 27.94 -4.72
N GLU A 202 9.70 28.97 -4.75
CA GLU A 202 8.79 29.29 -5.85
C GLU A 202 8.98 30.76 -6.27
N ALA A 203 9.15 30.97 -7.57
CA ALA A 203 9.31 32.30 -8.15
C ALA A 203 8.00 33.10 -8.12
N MET A 204 6.86 32.42 -8.23
CA MET A 204 5.52 33.02 -8.24
C MET A 204 5.01 33.33 -6.82
N PRO A 205 4.00 34.20 -6.68
CA PRO A 205 3.43 34.53 -5.37
C PRO A 205 2.65 33.38 -4.70
N THR A 206 2.24 32.38 -5.49
CA THR A 206 1.42 31.27 -5.02
C THR A 206 1.89 29.93 -5.56
N ILE A 207 1.61 28.87 -4.80
CA ILE A 207 1.94 27.48 -5.17
C ILE A 207 0.80 26.77 -5.88
N LEU A 208 1.13 25.65 -6.56
CA LEU A 208 0.15 24.76 -7.21
C LEU A 208 -0.88 25.54 -8.03
N ASN A 209 -0.41 26.39 -8.94
CA ASN A 209 -1.27 27.30 -9.72
C ASN A 209 -2.28 26.60 -10.63
N MET A 210 -2.11 25.29 -10.84
CA MET A 210 -3.04 24.41 -11.55
C MET A 210 -4.25 23.98 -10.71
N LEU A 211 -4.21 24.15 -9.38
CA LEU A 211 -5.32 23.84 -8.48
C LEU A 211 -6.11 25.11 -8.15
N ASP A 212 -7.37 24.92 -7.76
CA ASP A 212 -8.13 26.01 -7.14
C ASP A 212 -7.47 26.46 -5.84
N ARG A 213 -7.69 27.72 -5.45
CA ARG A 213 -7.02 28.30 -4.26
C ARG A 213 -7.35 27.53 -2.98
N GLY A 214 -8.53 26.94 -2.87
CA GLY A 214 -8.90 26.06 -1.76
C GLY A 214 -8.05 24.79 -1.68
N GLY A 215 -7.83 24.12 -2.81
CA GLY A 215 -6.95 22.95 -2.91
C GLY A 215 -5.50 23.29 -2.56
N ALA A 216 -4.96 24.36 -3.15
CA ALA A 216 -3.60 24.82 -2.88
C ALA A 216 -3.39 25.19 -1.39
N ALA A 217 -4.36 25.88 -0.76
CA ALA A 217 -4.29 26.24 0.66
C ALA A 217 -4.33 25.02 1.59
N LYS A 218 -5.02 23.94 1.21
CA LYS A 218 -5.00 22.68 1.98
C LYS A 218 -3.62 22.02 1.92
N ALA A 219 -3.01 21.96 0.73
CA ALA A 219 -1.66 21.44 0.52
C ALA A 219 -0.62 22.25 1.32
N GLU A 220 -0.68 23.57 1.22
CA GLU A 220 0.22 24.49 1.93
C GLU A 220 0.15 24.31 3.45
N ARG A 221 -1.07 24.29 4.01
CA ARG A 221 -1.30 24.09 5.44
C ARG A 221 -0.77 22.75 5.91
N TYR A 222 -0.97 21.70 5.12
CA TYR A 222 -0.46 20.36 5.44
C TYR A 222 1.07 20.35 5.47
N MET A 223 1.72 20.88 4.44
CA MET A 223 3.19 20.98 4.37
C MET A 223 3.78 21.80 5.53
N LYS A 224 3.24 23.01 5.78
CA LYS A 224 3.67 23.87 6.90
C LYS A 224 3.50 23.19 8.26
N LYS A 225 2.37 22.50 8.49
CA LYS A 225 2.14 21.72 9.71
C LYS A 225 3.18 20.62 9.94
N HIS A 226 3.80 20.13 8.86
CA HIS A 226 4.84 19.10 8.93
C HIS A 226 6.26 19.67 8.82
N GLY A 227 6.44 21.00 8.95
CA GLY A 227 7.75 21.64 9.01
C GLY A 227 8.44 21.82 7.66
N VAL A 228 7.66 21.88 6.57
CA VAL A 228 8.17 22.35 5.28
C VAL A 228 8.04 23.87 5.22
N GLU A 229 9.15 24.54 4.91
CA GLU A 229 9.19 25.97 4.65
C GLU A 229 8.87 26.24 3.18
N ILE A 230 7.98 27.19 2.91
CA ILE A 230 7.56 27.53 1.55
C ILE A 230 7.90 29.00 1.32
N LEU A 231 8.82 29.24 0.38
CA LEU A 231 9.32 30.55 0.00
C LEU A 231 8.75 30.91 -1.37
N THR A 232 7.72 31.74 -1.39
CA THR A 232 7.15 32.30 -2.63
C THR A 232 7.82 33.63 -2.98
N ASN A 233 7.59 34.14 -4.20
CA ASN A 233 8.25 35.36 -4.70
C ASN A 233 9.78 35.29 -4.59
N SER A 234 10.35 34.08 -4.68
CA SER A 234 11.75 33.80 -4.40
C SER A 234 12.43 33.15 -5.60
N PRO A 235 12.61 33.86 -6.73
CA PRO A 235 13.29 33.27 -7.89
C PRO A 235 14.76 32.95 -7.54
N ILE A 236 15.20 31.73 -7.87
CA ILE A 236 16.62 31.33 -7.79
C ILE A 236 17.33 31.91 -9.02
N VAL A 237 18.47 32.56 -8.80
CA VAL A 237 19.26 33.19 -9.87
C VAL A 237 20.63 32.54 -10.06
N GLU A 238 21.13 31.80 -9.07
CA GLU A 238 22.39 31.06 -9.15
C GLU A 238 22.38 29.85 -8.21
N VAL A 239 23.03 28.76 -8.62
CA VAL A 239 23.20 27.54 -7.83
C VAL A 239 24.69 27.24 -7.66
N ALA A 240 25.23 27.53 -6.48
CA ALA A 240 26.58 27.16 -6.11
C ALA A 240 26.63 25.73 -5.52
N LYS A 241 27.83 25.27 -5.16
CA LYS A 241 28.06 23.91 -4.63
C LYS A 241 27.51 23.69 -3.21
N ASP A 242 27.40 24.76 -2.43
CA ASP A 242 27.04 24.74 -1.01
C ASP A 242 25.93 25.74 -0.63
N HIS A 243 25.39 26.47 -1.60
CA HIS A 243 24.27 27.38 -1.41
C HIS A 243 23.55 27.68 -2.72
N ILE A 244 22.35 28.24 -2.62
CA ILE A 244 21.64 28.89 -3.73
C ILE A 244 21.50 30.38 -3.48
N VAL A 245 21.47 31.18 -4.54
CA VAL A 245 21.27 32.63 -4.49
C VAL A 245 19.87 32.97 -5.02
N LEU A 246 19.12 33.74 -4.23
CA LEU A 246 17.82 34.26 -4.62
C LEU A 246 17.96 35.65 -5.26
N LYS A 247 16.94 36.06 -6.02
CA LYS A 247 16.94 37.35 -6.74
C LYS A 247 17.08 38.58 -5.83
N ASP A 248 16.69 38.49 -4.57
CA ASP A 248 16.85 39.55 -3.57
C ASP A 248 18.26 39.63 -2.97
N GLY A 249 19.17 38.75 -3.40
CA GLY A 249 20.55 38.65 -2.92
C GLY A 249 20.71 37.73 -1.69
N SER A 250 19.62 37.22 -1.13
CA SER A 250 19.71 36.27 -0.02
C SER A 250 20.26 34.92 -0.49
N GLN A 251 20.95 34.24 0.43
CA GLN A 251 21.53 32.92 0.17
C GLN A 251 20.92 31.87 1.10
N ILE A 252 20.67 30.68 0.54
CA ILE A 252 20.21 29.52 1.32
C ILE A 252 21.32 28.47 1.26
N PRO A 253 22.03 28.21 2.37
CA PRO A 253 23.02 27.14 2.44
C PRO A 253 22.36 25.77 2.22
N THR A 254 22.84 25.03 1.24
CA THR A 254 22.35 23.70 0.90
C THR A 254 23.35 22.98 -0.01
N HIS A 255 23.47 21.67 0.17
CA HIS A 255 24.19 20.80 -0.76
C HIS A 255 23.23 19.99 -1.65
N THR A 256 21.93 20.24 -1.58
CA THR A 256 20.89 19.45 -2.24
C THR A 256 19.79 20.38 -2.76
N LEU A 257 19.94 20.80 -4.01
CA LEU A 257 18.89 21.46 -4.79
C LEU A 257 18.27 20.47 -5.77
N ILE A 258 16.97 20.23 -5.65
CA ILE A 258 16.19 19.46 -6.63
C ILE A 258 15.38 20.44 -7.48
N TRP A 259 15.75 20.57 -8.75
CA TRP A 259 15.14 21.43 -9.74
C TRP A 259 13.96 20.75 -10.42
N THR A 260 12.76 21.28 -10.18
CA THR A 260 11.50 20.82 -10.78
C THR A 260 10.73 21.95 -11.48
N ALA A 261 11.40 23.09 -11.69
CA ALA A 261 10.80 24.27 -12.30
C ALA A 261 10.80 24.13 -13.82
N GLY A 262 9.68 23.69 -14.39
CA GLY A 262 9.44 23.72 -15.83
C GLY A 262 10.05 22.56 -16.62
N VAL A 263 9.46 22.36 -17.80
CA VAL A 263 9.77 21.27 -18.72
C VAL A 263 9.82 21.88 -20.12
N LYS A 264 10.66 21.32 -20.98
CA LYS A 264 10.75 21.64 -22.40
C LYS A 264 10.81 20.34 -23.21
N ALA A 265 10.64 20.41 -24.52
CA ALA A 265 10.86 19.25 -25.37
C ALA A 265 12.31 18.77 -25.26
N THR A 266 12.51 17.46 -25.43
CA THR A 266 13.86 16.87 -25.42
C THR A 266 14.76 17.51 -26.46
N SER A 267 16.01 17.77 -26.06
CA SER A 267 17.05 18.30 -26.94
C SER A 267 17.45 17.32 -28.04
N ASP A 268 17.20 16.01 -27.86
CA ASP A 268 17.48 14.98 -28.87
C ASP A 268 16.64 15.14 -30.15
N ALA A 269 15.54 15.89 -30.10
CA ALA A 269 14.71 16.19 -31.26
C ALA A 269 15.01 17.57 -31.90
N ALA A 270 15.98 18.33 -31.35
CA ALA A 270 16.23 19.71 -31.74
C ALA A 270 16.66 19.87 -33.21
N ASP A 271 17.33 18.85 -33.74
CA ASP A 271 17.96 18.83 -35.07
C ASP A 271 17.13 18.07 -36.12
N PHE A 272 15.90 17.67 -35.80
CA PHE A 272 15.03 16.98 -36.75
C PHE A 272 14.50 17.90 -37.86
N GLY A 273 14.80 19.20 -37.82
CA GLY A 273 14.40 20.17 -38.84
C GLY A 273 12.88 20.31 -38.99
N ILE A 274 12.14 20.12 -37.90
CA ILE A 274 10.71 20.40 -37.79
C ILE A 274 10.56 21.76 -37.09
N GLU A 275 9.54 22.54 -37.47
CA GLU A 275 9.26 23.84 -36.86
C GLU A 275 9.14 23.74 -35.33
N LYS A 276 9.84 24.61 -34.61
CA LYS A 276 9.88 24.67 -33.15
C LYS A 276 9.07 25.87 -32.64
N ALA A 277 8.36 25.66 -31.54
CA ALA A 277 7.62 26.68 -30.81
C ALA A 277 8.14 26.82 -29.36
N ARG A 278 7.31 27.38 -28.47
CA ARG A 278 7.67 27.60 -27.06
C ARG A 278 8.20 26.32 -26.41
N ALA A 279 9.27 26.47 -25.62
CA ALA A 279 9.94 25.38 -24.93
C ALA A 279 10.45 24.27 -25.88
N ASN A 280 10.90 24.64 -27.09
CA ASN A 280 11.45 23.77 -28.13
C ASN A 280 10.51 22.66 -28.63
N ARG A 281 9.21 22.75 -28.33
CA ARG A 281 8.20 21.79 -28.75
C ARG A 281 7.98 21.88 -30.26
N LEU A 282 7.75 20.76 -30.91
CA LEU A 282 7.63 20.66 -32.37
C LEU A 282 6.17 20.90 -32.81
N VAL A 283 5.97 21.79 -33.77
CA VAL A 283 4.63 22.21 -34.20
C VAL A 283 3.93 21.11 -34.97
N ALA A 284 2.69 20.81 -34.59
CA ALA A 284 1.81 19.88 -35.30
C ALA A 284 0.48 20.54 -35.69
N ASN A 285 -0.18 19.96 -36.70
CA ASN A 285 -1.55 20.32 -37.07
C ASN A 285 -2.59 19.62 -36.17
N GLU A 286 -3.88 19.85 -36.43
CA GLU A 286 -5.00 19.27 -35.66
C GLU A 286 -5.07 17.74 -35.70
N TYR A 287 -4.41 17.09 -36.66
CA TYR A 287 -4.34 15.64 -36.80
C TYR A 287 -3.08 15.05 -36.14
N MET A 288 -2.33 15.87 -35.40
CA MET A 288 -1.01 15.58 -34.81
C MET A 288 0.08 15.32 -35.84
N GLN A 289 -0.08 15.74 -37.09
CA GLN A 289 0.97 15.64 -38.11
C GLN A 289 1.99 16.77 -37.94
N ALA A 290 3.27 16.46 -38.12
CA ALA A 290 4.34 17.45 -38.12
C ALA A 290 4.08 18.51 -39.22
N LYS A 291 4.07 19.78 -38.81
CA LYS A 291 3.79 20.90 -39.73
C LYS A 291 4.82 20.96 -40.86
N GLY A 292 4.35 21.00 -42.10
CA GLY A 292 5.20 21.00 -43.30
C GLY A 292 5.70 19.62 -43.76
N TYR A 293 5.27 18.55 -43.09
CA TYR A 293 5.60 17.15 -43.41
C TYR A 293 4.35 16.25 -43.40
N GLU A 294 3.18 16.83 -43.70
CA GLU A 294 1.89 16.14 -43.69
C GLU A 294 1.80 15.05 -44.77
N ASP A 295 2.48 15.24 -45.90
CA ASP A 295 2.61 14.30 -47.02
C ASP A 295 3.54 13.11 -46.71
N LYS A 296 4.43 13.28 -45.74
CA LYS A 296 5.39 12.25 -45.31
C LYS A 296 4.85 11.34 -44.20
N ASN A 297 3.61 11.54 -43.74
CA ASN A 297 2.98 10.78 -42.65
C ASN A 297 3.78 10.78 -41.34
N ILE A 298 4.32 11.94 -40.97
CA ILE A 298 5.06 12.13 -39.70
C ILE A 298 4.11 12.75 -38.68
N TYR A 299 4.06 12.17 -37.48
CA TYR A 299 3.21 12.58 -36.37
C TYR A 299 4.03 12.87 -35.12
N ILE A 300 3.56 13.80 -34.28
CA ILE A 300 4.24 14.22 -33.06
C ILE A 300 3.26 14.15 -31.90
N ILE A 301 3.66 13.49 -30.80
CA ILE A 301 2.79 13.20 -29.67
C ILE A 301 3.51 13.41 -28.33
N GLY A 302 2.76 13.41 -27.23
CA GLY A 302 3.36 13.55 -25.90
C GLY A 302 3.86 14.97 -25.61
N ASP A 303 4.82 15.09 -24.71
CA ASP A 303 5.37 16.39 -24.30
C ASP A 303 6.16 17.11 -25.39
N LEU A 304 6.47 16.41 -26.49
CA LEU A 304 7.21 16.91 -27.64
C LEU A 304 6.35 17.80 -28.56
N VAL A 305 5.05 17.50 -28.68
CA VAL A 305 4.16 18.20 -29.63
C VAL A 305 3.85 19.61 -29.13
N TYR A 306 3.78 20.60 -30.00
CA TYR A 306 3.14 21.89 -29.76
C TYR A 306 1.88 21.97 -30.63
N TYR A 307 0.73 22.04 -29.98
CA TYR A 307 -0.55 22.26 -30.65
C TYR A 307 -1.44 23.12 -29.77
N GLU A 308 -2.14 24.07 -30.37
CA GLU A 308 -3.10 24.95 -29.70
C GLU A 308 -4.51 24.62 -30.19
N GLU A 309 -5.28 23.88 -29.41
CA GLU A 309 -6.71 23.67 -29.69
C GLU A 309 -7.50 24.97 -29.51
N THR A 310 -7.08 25.81 -28.56
CA THR A 310 -7.57 27.17 -28.38
C THR A 310 -6.38 28.13 -28.48
N PRO A 311 -6.51 29.25 -29.23
CA PRO A 311 -5.40 30.22 -29.38
C PRO A 311 -4.80 30.65 -28.04
N GLY A 312 -3.48 30.59 -27.94
CA GLY A 312 -2.71 30.93 -26.74
C GLY A 312 -2.71 29.86 -25.63
N LYS A 313 -3.35 28.70 -25.86
CA LYS A 313 -3.38 27.58 -24.91
C LYS A 313 -2.82 26.32 -25.55
N PRO A 314 -1.49 26.11 -25.49
CA PRO A 314 -0.89 24.88 -25.99
C PRO A 314 -1.30 23.69 -25.12
N THR A 315 -1.28 22.50 -25.71
CA THR A 315 -1.51 21.24 -24.98
C THR A 315 -0.59 21.17 -23.75
N PRO A 316 -1.10 20.81 -22.56
CA PRO A 316 -0.29 20.69 -21.34
C PRO A 316 0.63 19.47 -21.41
N GLN A 317 1.77 19.53 -20.72
CA GLN A 317 2.72 18.42 -20.59
C GLN A 317 2.33 17.53 -19.41
N ILE A 318 1.26 16.74 -19.62
CA ILE A 318 0.68 15.82 -18.63
C ILE A 318 0.38 14.48 -19.30
N VAL A 319 0.31 13.40 -18.51
CA VAL A 319 0.03 12.04 -19.01
C VAL A 319 -1.23 11.98 -19.87
N GLN A 320 -2.33 12.61 -19.44
CA GLN A 320 -3.58 12.60 -20.21
C GLN A 320 -3.44 13.26 -21.59
N ALA A 321 -2.68 14.36 -21.70
CA ALA A 321 -2.41 14.97 -23.00
C ALA A 321 -1.50 14.08 -23.85
N ALA A 322 -0.51 13.43 -23.22
CA ALA A 322 0.36 12.49 -23.91
C ALA A 322 -0.41 11.30 -24.50
N GLU A 323 -1.34 10.72 -23.73
CA GLU A 323 -2.21 9.64 -24.20
C GLU A 323 -3.22 10.13 -25.25
N GLN A 324 -3.85 11.28 -25.06
CA GLN A 324 -4.86 11.78 -26.00
C GLN A 324 -4.23 12.16 -27.36
N THR A 325 -3.04 12.77 -27.36
CA THR A 325 -2.32 13.07 -28.60
C THR A 325 -1.85 11.78 -29.30
N ALA A 326 -1.40 10.78 -28.52
CA ALA A 326 -1.10 9.45 -29.02
C ALA A 326 -2.31 8.75 -29.65
N HIS A 327 -3.47 8.83 -29.02
CA HIS A 327 -4.72 8.28 -29.54
C HIS A 327 -5.12 8.94 -30.86
N CYS A 328 -5.05 10.28 -30.95
CA CYS A 328 -5.36 11.01 -32.17
C CYS A 328 -4.42 10.61 -33.32
N ALA A 329 -3.10 10.62 -33.09
CA ALA A 329 -2.13 10.22 -34.12
C ALA A 329 -2.33 8.76 -34.56
N ALA A 330 -2.53 7.84 -33.62
CA ALA A 330 -2.74 6.43 -33.92
C ALA A 330 -4.02 6.17 -34.72
N GLU A 331 -5.16 6.78 -34.35
CA GLU A 331 -6.41 6.67 -35.13
C GLU A 331 -6.24 7.26 -36.53
N ASN A 332 -5.48 8.35 -36.69
CA ASN A 332 -5.20 8.94 -38.01
C ASN A 332 -4.28 8.06 -38.87
N VAL A 333 -3.31 7.36 -38.28
CA VAL A 333 -2.51 6.33 -38.97
C VAL A 333 -3.40 5.15 -39.39
N ILE A 334 -4.29 4.69 -38.50
CA ILE A 334 -5.23 3.60 -38.80
C ILE A 334 -6.18 3.99 -39.94
N ALA A 335 -6.72 5.21 -39.91
CA ALA A 335 -7.56 5.76 -40.96
C ALA A 335 -6.81 5.77 -42.30
N SER A 336 -5.56 6.23 -42.32
CA SER A 336 -4.74 6.22 -43.54
C SER A 336 -4.53 4.81 -44.10
N ILE A 337 -4.23 3.82 -43.27
CA ILE A 337 -3.99 2.44 -43.70
C ILE A 337 -5.29 1.75 -44.18
N LYS A 338 -6.44 2.08 -43.57
CA LYS A 338 -7.73 1.46 -43.89
C LYS A 338 -8.58 2.23 -44.90
N GLY A 339 -8.14 3.39 -45.36
CA GLY A 339 -8.89 4.27 -46.25
C GLY A 339 -10.06 5.00 -45.59
N GLY A 340 -9.94 5.34 -44.30
CA GLY A 340 -10.91 6.14 -43.54
C GLY A 340 -10.57 7.63 -43.48
N GLU A 341 -11.46 8.42 -42.89
CA GLU A 341 -11.27 9.87 -42.69
C GLU A 341 -10.41 10.18 -41.45
N LYS A 342 -9.63 11.27 -41.52
CA LYS A 342 -8.84 11.76 -40.38
C LYS A 342 -9.74 12.44 -39.35
N HIS A 343 -9.37 12.34 -38.08
CA HIS A 343 -10.10 12.92 -36.96
C HIS A 343 -9.23 13.96 -36.23
N PRO A 344 -9.73 15.19 -36.01
CA PRO A 344 -8.99 16.23 -35.31
C PRO A 344 -8.88 15.92 -33.81
N PHE A 345 -7.80 16.38 -33.19
CA PHE A 345 -7.57 16.30 -31.77
C PHE A 345 -8.60 17.14 -31.00
N LYS A 346 -9.14 16.58 -29.91
CA LYS A 346 -9.99 17.27 -28.95
C LYS A 346 -9.56 16.93 -27.55
N SER A 347 -9.27 17.94 -26.74
CA SER A 347 -8.86 17.71 -25.35
C SER A 347 -10.06 17.39 -24.46
N ASN A 348 -9.83 16.49 -23.51
CA ASN A 348 -10.77 16.20 -22.43
C ASN A 348 -9.98 15.79 -21.17
N TYR A 349 -9.39 16.78 -20.50
CA TYR A 349 -8.60 16.54 -19.29
C TYR A 349 -9.50 16.42 -18.07
N GLN A 350 -9.29 15.37 -17.27
CA GLN A 350 -10.21 14.97 -16.19
C GLN A 350 -9.82 15.52 -14.82
N GLY A 351 -8.84 16.43 -14.79
CA GLY A 351 -8.37 17.10 -13.59
C GLY A 351 -6.97 16.71 -13.15
N PHE A 352 -6.60 17.10 -11.93
CA PHE A 352 -5.25 17.00 -11.41
C PHE A 352 -5.23 16.45 -10.00
N MET A 353 -4.13 15.79 -9.66
CA MET A 353 -3.86 15.27 -8.32
C MET A 353 -2.41 15.53 -7.97
N VAL A 354 -2.17 15.81 -6.70
CA VAL A 354 -0.83 15.97 -6.16
C VAL A 354 -0.75 15.22 -4.85
N SER A 355 0.21 14.32 -4.74
CA SER A 355 0.55 13.68 -3.47
C SER A 355 1.50 14.55 -2.65
N ILE A 356 1.43 14.41 -1.33
CA ILE A 356 2.32 15.08 -0.38
C ILE A 356 2.77 14.00 0.60
N GLY A 357 3.77 13.26 0.15
CA GLY A 357 4.23 12.03 0.79
C GLY A 357 3.21 10.91 0.59
N SER A 358 3.34 9.89 1.43
CA SER A 358 2.61 8.62 1.29
C SER A 358 1.17 8.64 1.80
N ARG A 359 0.74 9.70 2.51
CA ARG A 359 -0.49 9.69 3.33
C ARG A 359 -1.46 10.84 3.06
N TYR A 360 -1.07 11.85 2.31
CA TYR A 360 -1.90 13.01 2.04
C TYR A 360 -1.79 13.42 0.58
N GLY A 361 -2.90 13.89 0.02
CA GLY A 361 -2.91 14.48 -1.31
C GLY A 361 -4.04 15.48 -1.46
N VAL A 362 -4.04 16.17 -2.58
CA VAL A 362 -5.13 17.05 -3.01
C VAL A 362 -5.48 16.70 -4.44
N ALA A 363 -6.77 16.58 -4.74
CA ALA A 363 -7.26 16.26 -6.07
C ALA A 363 -8.42 17.18 -6.45
N ASN A 364 -8.45 17.60 -7.71
CA ASN A 364 -9.59 18.24 -8.36
C ASN A 364 -9.91 17.44 -9.62
N LEU A 365 -11.09 16.81 -9.67
CA LEU A 365 -11.49 15.91 -10.75
C LEU A 365 -12.76 16.45 -11.43
N PHE A 366 -12.77 16.39 -12.76
CA PHE A 366 -13.90 16.83 -13.60
C PHE A 366 -14.43 18.23 -13.22
N ASP A 367 -13.54 19.12 -12.77
CA ASP A 367 -13.80 20.48 -12.27
C ASP A 367 -14.80 20.61 -11.10
N LYS A 368 -15.31 19.50 -10.57
CA LYS A 368 -16.41 19.48 -9.59
C LYS A 368 -16.04 18.75 -8.31
N ILE A 369 -15.30 17.65 -8.43
CA ILE A 369 -15.01 16.75 -7.31
C ILE A 369 -13.67 17.15 -6.70
N LYS A 370 -13.71 17.71 -5.50
CA LYS A 370 -12.53 18.14 -4.75
C LYS A 370 -12.27 17.18 -3.60
N LEU A 371 -11.16 16.45 -3.64
CA LEU A 371 -10.76 15.51 -2.59
C LEU A 371 -9.50 16.01 -1.89
N SER A 372 -9.33 15.61 -0.63
CA SER A 372 -8.11 15.89 0.14
C SER A 372 -7.83 14.78 1.14
N GLY A 373 -6.55 14.62 1.52
CA GLY A 373 -6.11 13.60 2.46
C GLY A 373 -6.26 12.19 1.91
N PHE A 374 -6.80 11.28 2.72
CA PHE A 374 -6.93 9.86 2.39
C PHE A 374 -7.68 9.63 1.07
N PHE A 375 -8.83 10.28 0.85
CA PHE A 375 -9.61 10.07 -0.37
C PHE A 375 -8.90 10.55 -1.64
N ALA A 376 -8.08 11.61 -1.55
CA ALA A 376 -7.26 12.06 -2.69
C ALA A 376 -6.15 11.05 -3.00
N MET A 377 -5.47 10.52 -1.98
CA MET A 377 -4.47 9.47 -2.15
C MET A 377 -5.08 8.18 -2.71
N PHE A 378 -6.26 7.79 -2.22
CA PHE A 378 -6.96 6.63 -2.74
C PHE A 378 -7.28 6.80 -4.23
N MET A 379 -7.75 7.99 -4.63
CA MET A 379 -7.98 8.31 -6.03
C MET A 379 -6.70 8.28 -6.87
N LYS A 380 -5.55 8.75 -6.35
CA LYS A 380 -4.25 8.63 -7.04
C LYS A 380 -3.98 7.17 -7.40
N HIS A 381 -4.14 6.24 -6.45
CA HIS A 381 -3.93 4.83 -6.73
C HIS A 381 -4.98 4.24 -7.69
N VAL A 382 -6.25 4.67 -7.63
CA VAL A 382 -7.28 4.26 -8.59
C VAL A 382 -6.93 4.69 -10.01
N VAL A 383 -6.41 5.91 -10.20
CA VAL A 383 -5.98 6.39 -11.51
C VAL A 383 -4.77 5.61 -12.03
N ASN A 384 -3.79 5.30 -11.17
CA ASN A 384 -2.66 4.45 -11.56
C ASN A 384 -3.12 3.03 -11.92
N LEU A 385 -4.08 2.45 -11.19
CA LEU A 385 -4.68 1.16 -11.55
C LEU A 385 -5.43 1.21 -12.87
N LYS A 386 -6.18 2.29 -13.13
CA LYS A 386 -6.83 2.52 -14.42
C LYS A 386 -5.81 2.55 -15.56
N TYR A 387 -4.66 3.21 -15.36
CA TYR A 387 -3.60 3.22 -16.37
C TYR A 387 -3.15 1.80 -16.74
N PHE A 388 -2.90 0.92 -15.77
CA PHE A 388 -2.55 -0.49 -16.05
C PHE A 388 -3.65 -1.26 -16.79
N PHE A 389 -4.90 -0.94 -16.50
CA PHE A 389 -6.05 -1.49 -17.22
C PHE A 389 -6.05 -1.02 -18.69
N ASP A 390 -5.77 0.27 -18.94
CA ASP A 390 -5.73 0.86 -20.28
C ASP A 390 -4.60 0.25 -21.14
N ILE A 391 -3.40 0.07 -20.58
CA ILE A 391 -2.29 -0.63 -21.28
C ILE A 391 -2.43 -2.16 -21.28
N ARG A 392 -3.50 -2.69 -20.65
CA ARG A 392 -3.88 -4.10 -20.58
C ARG A 392 -2.82 -5.01 -19.95
N SER A 393 -2.20 -4.54 -18.87
CA SER A 393 -1.23 -5.34 -18.11
C SER A 393 -1.76 -5.71 -16.73
N GLY A 394 -2.42 -6.87 -16.62
CA GLY A 394 -2.83 -7.41 -15.33
C GLY A 394 -1.64 -7.78 -14.43
N TYR A 395 -0.50 -8.17 -15.03
CA TYR A 395 0.73 -8.45 -14.29
C TYR A 395 1.28 -7.21 -13.60
N TYR A 396 1.44 -6.09 -14.33
CA TYR A 396 1.95 -4.86 -13.74
C TYR A 396 0.95 -4.20 -12.80
N MET A 397 -0.36 -4.34 -13.08
CA MET A 397 -1.40 -3.96 -12.12
C MET A 397 -1.25 -4.70 -10.78
N PHE A 398 -1.03 -6.02 -10.81
CA PHE A 398 -0.83 -6.80 -9.60
C PHE A 398 0.48 -6.43 -8.89
N GLN A 399 1.58 -6.26 -9.63
CA GLN A 399 2.86 -5.82 -9.05
C GLN A 399 2.74 -4.46 -8.37
N TYR A 400 2.07 -3.51 -9.01
CA TYR A 400 1.78 -2.21 -8.44
C TYR A 400 0.99 -2.33 -7.13
N ILE A 401 -0.07 -3.15 -7.09
CA ILE A 401 -0.84 -3.41 -5.86
C ILE A 401 0.08 -3.96 -4.76
N MET A 402 0.90 -4.96 -5.09
CA MET A 402 1.81 -5.57 -4.13
C MET A 402 2.81 -4.56 -3.59
N HIS A 403 3.38 -3.72 -4.44
CA HIS A 403 4.43 -2.78 -4.07
C HIS A 403 3.88 -1.59 -3.26
N GLU A 404 2.79 -0.97 -3.70
CA GLU A 404 2.20 0.21 -3.05
C GLU A 404 1.44 -0.12 -1.76
N PHE A 405 0.74 -1.26 -1.70
CA PHE A 405 -0.13 -1.56 -0.56
C PHE A 405 0.46 -2.58 0.41
N PHE A 406 1.18 -3.60 -0.08
CA PHE A 406 1.53 -4.77 0.73
C PHE A 406 3.03 -4.92 1.04
N HIS A 407 3.93 -4.37 0.23
CA HIS A 407 5.38 -4.53 0.39
C HIS A 407 6.11 -3.26 0.80
N ILE A 408 5.42 -2.11 0.85
CA ILE A 408 6.02 -0.85 1.27
C ILE A 408 6.57 -0.94 2.70
N LYS A 409 7.81 -0.50 2.86
CA LYS A 409 8.55 -0.48 4.13
C LYS A 409 8.23 0.79 4.92
N ASP A 410 8.57 0.77 6.21
CA ASP A 410 8.54 1.95 7.09
C ASP A 410 7.17 2.65 7.20
N GLU A 411 6.08 1.91 6.98
CA GLU A 411 4.69 2.40 7.09
C GLU A 411 4.36 3.55 6.12
N ARG A 412 5.17 3.73 5.08
CA ARG A 412 5.03 4.81 4.09
C ARG A 412 4.01 4.48 3.00
N ASN A 413 2.80 4.05 3.37
CA ASN A 413 1.68 3.93 2.43
C ASN A 413 0.43 4.64 2.97
N ILE A 414 -0.59 4.72 2.12
CA ILE A 414 -1.88 5.32 2.43
C ILE A 414 -2.58 4.67 3.65
N MET A 415 -2.34 3.37 3.88
CA MET A 415 -2.88 2.59 5.01
C MET A 415 -1.99 2.65 6.26
N ARG A 416 -0.99 3.54 6.31
CA ARG A 416 -0.09 3.74 7.46
C ARG A 416 0.59 2.43 7.92
N GLY A 417 0.90 1.54 6.99
CA GLY A 417 1.58 0.27 7.25
C GLY A 417 0.69 -0.87 7.74
N HIS A 418 -0.62 -0.64 7.96
CA HIS A 418 -1.54 -1.71 8.37
C HIS A 418 -1.61 -2.85 7.34
N SER A 419 -1.60 -2.51 6.05
CA SER A 419 -1.62 -3.47 4.94
C SER A 419 -0.25 -4.00 4.54
N SER A 420 0.86 -3.33 4.89
CA SER A 420 2.21 -3.73 4.45
C SER A 420 2.97 -4.59 5.44
N ARG A 421 2.26 -5.13 6.44
CA ARG A 421 2.82 -6.15 7.32
C ARG A 421 3.02 -7.45 6.55
N TYR A 422 4.03 -8.24 6.93
CA TYR A 422 4.30 -9.55 6.34
C TYR A 422 3.02 -10.35 6.12
N GLY A 423 2.86 -10.95 4.94
CA GLY A 423 1.58 -11.55 4.51
C GLY A 423 1.04 -12.58 5.49
N ASN A 424 1.91 -13.39 6.11
CA ASN A 424 1.52 -14.36 7.14
C ASN A 424 0.86 -13.70 8.37
N VAL A 425 1.24 -12.46 8.72
CA VAL A 425 0.65 -11.69 9.82
C VAL A 425 -0.66 -11.04 9.39
N LEU A 426 -0.70 -10.41 8.23
CA LEU A 426 -1.89 -9.72 7.73
C LEU A 426 -3.07 -10.68 7.53
N TRP A 427 -2.84 -11.81 6.86
CA TRP A 427 -3.92 -12.75 6.51
C TRP A 427 -4.45 -13.55 7.70
N SER A 428 -3.80 -13.46 8.86
CA SER A 428 -4.30 -14.04 10.10
C SER A 428 -5.24 -13.11 10.88
N VAL A 429 -5.47 -11.86 10.45
CA VAL A 429 -6.42 -10.94 11.10
C VAL A 429 -7.86 -11.46 11.06
N PRO A 430 -8.42 -11.94 9.93
CA PRO A 430 -9.76 -12.53 9.92
C PRO A 430 -9.87 -13.73 10.85
N LEU A 431 -8.84 -14.60 10.86
CA LEU A 431 -8.75 -15.73 11.78
C LEU A 431 -8.73 -15.26 13.24
N ARG A 432 -8.00 -14.19 13.56
CA ARG A 432 -7.94 -13.60 14.91
C ARG A 432 -9.30 -13.13 15.39
N ILE A 433 -10.03 -12.39 14.55
CA ILE A 433 -11.35 -11.87 14.86
C ILE A 433 -12.33 -13.03 15.04
N PHE A 434 -12.34 -13.99 14.11
CA PHE A 434 -13.16 -15.20 14.22
C PHE A 434 -12.86 -15.95 15.53
N TYR A 435 -11.58 -16.13 15.85
CA TYR A 435 -11.16 -16.84 17.05
C TYR A 435 -11.59 -16.14 18.35
N GLY A 436 -11.44 -14.82 18.41
CA GLY A 436 -11.94 -14.01 19.53
C GLY A 436 -13.47 -14.05 19.64
N LEU A 437 -14.20 -14.07 18.51
CA LEU A 437 -15.65 -14.25 18.51
C LEU A 437 -16.07 -15.63 19.04
N MET A 438 -15.32 -16.70 18.74
CA MET A 438 -15.60 -18.02 19.32
C MET A 438 -15.41 -18.03 20.84
N TRP A 439 -14.34 -17.42 21.35
CA TRP A 439 -14.18 -17.23 22.80
C TRP A 439 -15.30 -16.39 23.42
N LEU A 440 -15.78 -15.37 22.72
CA LEU A 440 -16.90 -14.55 23.17
C LEU A 440 -18.21 -15.35 23.22
N ILE A 441 -18.43 -16.25 22.25
CA ILE A 441 -19.60 -17.14 22.23
C ILE A 441 -19.53 -18.18 23.36
N GLU A 442 -18.36 -18.75 23.62
CA GLU A 442 -18.23 -19.72 24.71
C GLU A 442 -18.39 -19.08 26.09
N SER A 443 -17.79 -17.91 26.30
CA SER A 443 -17.94 -17.18 27.57
C SER A 443 -19.34 -16.59 27.75
N SER A 444 -20.03 -16.18 26.68
CA SER A 444 -21.40 -15.68 26.78
C SER A 444 -22.39 -16.73 27.29
N LYS A 445 -22.24 -17.99 26.88
CA LYS A 445 -23.02 -19.12 27.43
C LYS A 445 -22.83 -19.25 28.94
N LYS A 446 -21.60 -19.06 29.44
CA LYS A 446 -21.29 -19.10 30.89
C LYS A 446 -21.91 -17.93 31.65
N VAL A 447 -22.02 -16.76 31.03
CA VAL A 447 -22.68 -15.59 31.62
C VAL A 447 -24.19 -15.78 31.67
N VAL A 448 -24.80 -16.18 30.55
CA VAL A 448 -26.26 -16.17 30.38
C VAL A 448 -26.95 -17.43 30.91
N GLY A 449 -26.34 -18.61 30.81
CA GLY A 449 -27.01 -19.87 31.11
C GLY A 449 -28.04 -20.22 30.03
N ASP A 450 -29.26 -20.57 30.46
CA ASP A 450 -30.43 -20.89 29.63
C ASP A 450 -31.17 -19.66 29.06
N GLY A 451 -30.75 -18.45 29.45
CA GLY A 451 -31.33 -17.19 28.98
C GLY A 451 -31.00 -16.84 27.53
N GLN A 452 -31.49 -15.68 27.07
CA GLN A 452 -31.22 -15.17 25.72
C GLN A 452 -30.14 -14.09 25.76
N TRP A 453 -29.06 -14.27 24.99
CA TRP A 453 -27.94 -13.32 24.92
C TRP A 453 -28.39 -11.87 24.65
N LEU A 454 -29.36 -11.66 23.75
CA LEU A 454 -29.87 -10.33 23.37
C LEU A 454 -30.88 -9.74 24.38
N LYS A 455 -31.22 -10.43 25.46
CA LYS A 455 -32.12 -9.95 26.52
C LYS A 455 -31.40 -9.92 27.86
N PRO A 456 -30.78 -8.77 28.23
CA PRO A 456 -30.04 -8.63 29.49
C PRO A 456 -30.84 -9.01 30.73
N SER A 457 -32.17 -8.86 30.71
CA SER A 457 -33.07 -9.27 31.79
C SER A 457 -33.11 -10.78 32.05
N THR A 458 -32.63 -11.60 31.10
CA THR A 458 -32.56 -13.06 31.21
C THR A 458 -31.14 -13.56 31.47
N TRP A 459 -30.18 -12.67 31.69
CA TRP A 459 -28.81 -13.06 32.01
C TRP A 459 -28.73 -13.64 33.42
N PHE A 460 -27.71 -14.46 33.66
CA PHE A 460 -27.53 -15.20 34.92
C PHE A 460 -28.67 -16.20 35.21
N GLY A 461 -29.23 -16.79 34.15
CA GLY A 461 -30.23 -17.86 34.23
C GLY A 461 -29.65 -19.19 34.74
N GLN A 462 -30.45 -20.25 34.71
CA GLN A 462 -30.01 -21.57 35.12
C GLN A 462 -28.86 -22.06 34.24
N GLY A 463 -27.83 -22.64 34.86
CA GLY A 463 -26.59 -23.04 34.16
C GLY A 463 -25.57 -21.91 33.97
N SER A 464 -25.86 -20.68 34.42
CA SER A 464 -24.86 -19.61 34.47
C SER A 464 -23.80 -19.89 35.54
N TRP A 465 -22.56 -19.54 35.23
CA TRP A 465 -21.40 -19.66 36.12
C TRP A 465 -21.39 -18.59 37.22
N PHE A 466 -22.34 -17.65 37.20
CA PHE A 466 -22.51 -16.65 38.25
C PHE A 466 -23.49 -17.07 39.34
N THR A 467 -24.12 -18.24 39.22
CA THR A 467 -24.99 -18.83 40.23
C THR A 467 -24.19 -19.47 41.38
N ASP A 468 -24.87 -19.84 42.48
CA ASP A 468 -24.27 -20.48 43.66
C ASP A 468 -24.07 -22.00 43.51
N HIS A 469 -24.28 -22.51 42.30
CA HIS A 469 -24.03 -23.89 41.92
C HIS A 469 -22.60 -24.04 41.35
N VAL A 470 -21.87 -25.05 41.83
CA VAL A 470 -20.52 -25.34 41.33
C VAL A 470 -20.60 -26.17 40.05
N VAL A 471 -20.08 -25.62 38.96
CA VAL A 471 -20.12 -26.26 37.63
C VAL A 471 -18.95 -27.23 37.41
N PHE A 472 -17.90 -27.18 38.24
CA PHE A 472 -16.75 -28.06 38.10
C PHE A 472 -17.09 -29.53 38.43
N PRO A 473 -16.65 -30.50 37.61
CA PRO A 473 -16.97 -31.93 37.78
C PRO A 473 -16.05 -32.60 38.83
N PHE A 474 -15.69 -31.89 39.90
CA PHE A 474 -14.73 -32.38 40.89
C PHE A 474 -15.44 -33.05 42.07
N PRO A 475 -15.18 -34.34 42.35
CA PRO A 475 -15.92 -35.09 43.38
C PRO A 475 -15.93 -34.41 44.76
N TRP A 476 -14.80 -33.84 45.19
CA TRP A 476 -14.66 -33.19 46.51
C TRP A 476 -15.40 -31.85 46.64
N LEU A 477 -15.91 -31.28 45.54
CA LEU A 477 -16.69 -30.04 45.55
C LEU A 477 -18.19 -30.28 45.44
N GLN A 478 -18.61 -31.49 45.04
CA GLN A 478 -20.01 -31.88 44.87
C GLN A 478 -20.64 -32.41 46.16
N GLU A 479 -19.85 -32.68 47.20
CA GLU A 479 -20.24 -33.48 48.36
C GLU A 479 -20.61 -32.67 49.63
N GLN A 480 -21.21 -31.49 49.48
CA GLN A 480 -21.70 -30.68 50.62
C GLN A 480 -23.19 -30.30 50.55
N ALA A 481 -23.99 -31.00 49.74
CA ALA A 481 -25.45 -30.80 49.67
C ALA A 481 -26.27 -31.85 50.45
N ALA A 482 -25.64 -32.88 51.03
CA ALA A 482 -26.36 -34.04 51.60
C ALA A 482 -26.61 -33.99 53.12
N THR A 483 -26.31 -32.90 53.84
CA THR A 483 -26.41 -32.86 55.32
C THR A 483 -27.37 -31.81 55.90
N THR A 484 -28.22 -31.15 55.11
CA THR A 484 -29.22 -30.18 55.62
C THR A 484 -30.63 -30.34 55.02
N GLY A 485 -31.12 -31.58 54.90
CA GLY A 485 -32.46 -31.86 54.37
C GLY A 485 -33.20 -33.04 55.01
N ALA A 486 -32.78 -33.50 56.19
CA ALA A 486 -33.37 -34.64 56.88
C ALA A 486 -34.61 -34.29 57.74
N SER A 487 -35.37 -33.23 57.43
CA SER A 487 -36.52 -32.80 58.24
C SER A 487 -37.74 -32.35 57.43
N ALA A 488 -38.10 -33.13 56.40
CA ALA A 488 -39.43 -33.07 55.80
C ALA A 488 -39.81 -34.43 55.19
N ALA A 489 -39.94 -35.45 56.06
CA ALA A 489 -40.66 -36.66 55.71
C ALA A 489 -42.13 -36.49 56.14
N GLY A 490 -43.07 -36.69 55.21
CA GLY A 490 -44.47 -36.92 55.55
C GLY A 490 -45.47 -36.24 54.61
N GLY A 491 -45.93 -36.98 53.59
CA GLY A 491 -47.10 -36.56 52.82
C GLY A 491 -47.33 -37.31 51.50
N ALA A 492 -47.84 -38.55 51.60
CA ALA A 492 -48.74 -39.22 50.64
C ALA A 492 -48.21 -39.60 49.22
N SER A 493 -48.58 -40.71 48.59
CA SER A 493 -49.22 -41.97 48.98
C SER A 493 -49.31 -42.85 47.72
N GLU A 494 -48.94 -44.12 47.85
CA GLU A 494 -49.54 -45.32 47.20
C GLU A 494 -50.30 -45.18 45.86
N ALA A 495 -49.77 -45.86 44.83
CA ALA A 495 -50.52 -46.84 44.04
C ALA A 495 -49.57 -47.97 43.59
N THR A 496 -49.62 -49.08 44.33
CA THR A 496 -49.05 -50.40 44.07
C THR A 496 -49.89 -51.16 43.04
N SER A 497 -49.26 -51.93 42.13
CA SER A 497 -49.44 -53.40 41.90
C SER A 497 -48.60 -53.81 40.66
N ALA A 498 -47.82 -54.89 40.59
CA ALA A 498 -47.72 -56.10 41.40
C ALA A 498 -46.32 -56.77 41.26
N ALA A 499 -45.96 -57.48 42.34
CA ALA A 499 -44.95 -58.52 42.52
C ALA A 499 -44.99 -59.63 41.43
N SER A 500 -44.10 -60.61 41.26
CA SER A 500 -42.85 -61.11 41.83
C SER A 500 -42.49 -62.36 40.99
N GLY A 501 -41.22 -62.75 40.92
CA GLY A 501 -40.79 -64.16 40.79
C GLY A 501 -41.24 -65.00 39.57
N ALA A 502 -40.25 -65.38 38.75
CA ALA A 502 -40.19 -66.58 37.90
C ALA A 502 -41.20 -66.72 36.73
N ALA A 503 -40.71 -66.46 35.51
CA ALA A 503 -40.81 -67.41 34.41
C ALA A 503 -39.70 -67.12 33.39
N ALA A 504 -38.76 -68.05 33.30
CA ALA A 504 -37.72 -68.07 32.29
C ALA A 504 -38.31 -68.22 30.89
N SER A 505 -37.77 -67.48 29.92
CA SER A 505 -37.47 -67.90 28.54
C SER A 505 -37.51 -66.68 27.62
N GLY A 506 -36.34 -66.13 27.31
CA GLY A 506 -36.20 -65.00 26.40
C GLY A 506 -34.79 -64.42 26.33
N ALA A 507 -33.77 -65.20 26.70
CA ALA A 507 -32.42 -64.96 26.23
C ALA A 507 -32.42 -65.35 24.74
N GLY A 508 -32.18 -64.38 23.85
CA GLY A 508 -32.09 -64.65 22.42
C GLY A 508 -31.73 -63.45 21.57
N GLU A 509 -32.52 -62.38 21.56
CA GLU A 509 -32.48 -61.46 20.41
C GLU A 509 -32.72 -60.00 20.82
N ALA A 510 -31.69 -59.35 21.36
CA ALA A 510 -31.45 -57.90 21.23
C ALA A 510 -30.08 -57.47 21.82
N ALA A 511 -29.14 -58.40 21.98
CA ALA A 511 -27.74 -58.09 22.21
C ALA A 511 -27.04 -57.90 20.85
N SER A 512 -27.36 -56.83 20.13
CA SER A 512 -26.43 -56.16 19.20
C SER A 512 -27.03 -54.87 18.67
N GLN A 513 -26.23 -53.80 18.65
CA GLN A 513 -26.53 -52.44 18.16
C GLN A 513 -27.37 -51.60 19.14
N ALA A 514 -26.84 -50.76 20.02
CA ALA A 514 -25.79 -49.77 19.80
C ALA A 514 -24.92 -49.59 21.06
N ALA A 515 -23.79 -50.31 21.10
CA ALA A 515 -22.64 -49.84 21.86
C ALA A 515 -22.11 -48.60 21.13
N GLN A 516 -22.30 -47.41 21.72
CA GLN A 516 -21.69 -46.17 21.26
C GLN A 516 -20.17 -46.31 21.34
N GLN A 517 -19.55 -46.72 20.24
CA GLN A 517 -18.12 -46.72 20.08
C GLN A 517 -17.71 -45.28 19.76
N ALA A 518 -16.99 -44.65 20.67
CA ALA A 518 -16.51 -43.29 20.51
C ALA A 518 -15.59 -43.21 19.27
N HIS A 519 -16.10 -42.67 18.15
CA HIS A 519 -15.34 -42.54 16.92
C HIS A 519 -14.34 -41.38 17.05
N PHE A 520 -13.05 -41.64 16.82
CA PHE A 520 -12.05 -40.57 16.75
C PHE A 520 -12.29 -39.71 15.50
N GLY A 521 -12.65 -38.44 15.71
CA GLY A 521 -12.86 -37.48 14.63
C GLY A 521 -12.83 -36.04 15.13
N PHE A 522 -12.39 -35.11 14.28
CA PHE A 522 -12.43 -33.66 14.57
C PHE A 522 -13.83 -33.05 14.38
N SER A 523 -14.82 -33.86 13.99
CA SER A 523 -16.22 -33.48 13.81
C SER A 523 -17.09 -34.46 14.58
N TYR A 524 -18.18 -33.98 15.18
CA TYR A 524 -19.25 -34.82 15.70
C TYR A 524 -20.37 -34.90 14.65
N ALA A 525 -20.99 -36.06 14.51
CA ALA A 525 -22.21 -36.17 13.71
C ALA A 525 -23.38 -35.55 14.49
N TYR A 526 -24.36 -34.98 13.77
CA TYR A 526 -25.57 -34.44 14.39
C TYR A 526 -26.29 -35.54 15.18
N GLY A 527 -26.39 -35.38 16.50
CA GLY A 527 -27.00 -36.36 17.42
C GLY A 527 -26.01 -37.22 18.22
N GLU A 528 -24.70 -37.11 17.98
CA GLU A 528 -23.68 -37.80 18.78
C GLU A 528 -23.10 -36.91 19.89
N GLN A 529 -22.78 -37.53 21.04
CA GLN A 529 -22.12 -36.84 22.15
C GLN A 529 -20.63 -36.64 21.82
N PRO A 530 -20.09 -35.42 21.94
CA PRO A 530 -18.69 -35.16 21.63
C PRO A 530 -17.76 -35.90 22.60
N MET A 531 -16.69 -36.50 22.07
CA MET A 531 -15.69 -37.21 22.87
C MET A 531 -14.79 -36.24 23.66
N GLN A 532 -14.61 -36.49 24.95
CA GLN A 532 -13.66 -35.75 25.79
C GLN A 532 -12.22 -36.04 25.37
N VAL A 533 -11.31 -35.09 25.61
CA VAL A 533 -9.88 -35.30 25.31
C VAL A 533 -9.25 -36.29 26.30
N LEU A 534 -9.64 -36.22 27.57
CA LEU A 534 -9.30 -37.19 28.61
C LEU A 534 -10.57 -37.56 29.37
N ASP A 535 -10.83 -38.86 29.51
CA ASP A 535 -12.02 -39.38 30.20
C ASP A 535 -11.99 -39.18 31.72
N HIS A 536 -10.80 -38.97 32.29
CA HIS A 536 -10.61 -38.69 33.70
C HIS A 536 -9.41 -37.76 33.93
N MET A 537 -9.49 -36.96 34.98
CA MET A 537 -8.40 -36.08 35.39
C MET A 537 -7.20 -36.89 35.91
N PRO A 538 -5.96 -36.62 35.46
CA PRO A 538 -4.78 -37.29 35.98
C PRO A 538 -4.56 -37.01 37.47
N LYS A 539 -4.19 -38.03 38.27
CA LYS A 539 -4.05 -37.93 39.75
C LYS A 539 -3.08 -36.82 40.22
N TRP A 540 -2.00 -36.58 39.48
CA TRP A 540 -1.06 -35.51 39.81
C TRP A 540 -1.69 -34.12 39.62
N PHE A 541 -2.53 -33.95 38.60
CA PHE A 541 -3.24 -32.71 38.32
C PHE A 541 -4.43 -32.52 39.27
N GLU A 542 -5.13 -33.61 39.63
CA GLU A 542 -6.13 -33.62 40.70
C GLU A 542 -5.56 -33.08 42.01
N SER A 543 -4.34 -33.49 42.36
CA SER A 543 -3.65 -33.01 43.58
C SER A 543 -3.40 -31.49 43.53
N ILE A 544 -3.04 -30.95 42.36
CA ILE A 544 -2.88 -29.51 42.16
C ILE A 544 -4.24 -28.79 42.27
N MET A 545 -5.29 -29.32 41.63
CA MET A 545 -6.63 -28.73 41.66
C MET A 545 -7.23 -28.73 43.08
N LYS A 546 -6.96 -29.75 43.90
CA LYS A 546 -7.36 -29.77 45.33
C LYS A 546 -6.67 -28.67 46.14
N VAL A 547 -5.43 -28.32 45.82
CA VAL A 547 -4.71 -27.21 46.47
C VAL A 547 -5.25 -25.86 45.98
N MET A 548 -5.53 -25.72 44.69
CA MET A 548 -6.03 -24.47 44.11
C MET A 548 -7.50 -24.18 44.45
N MET A 549 -8.34 -25.22 44.51
CA MET A 549 -9.78 -25.15 44.80
C MET A 549 -10.14 -26.16 45.91
N PRO A 550 -9.76 -25.86 47.17
CA PRO A 550 -9.97 -26.78 48.29
C PRO A 550 -11.42 -26.83 48.78
N ASN A 551 -12.22 -25.79 48.50
CA ASN A 551 -13.59 -25.67 48.99
C ASN A 551 -14.53 -25.00 47.96
N LYS A 552 -15.83 -25.07 48.25
CA LYS A 552 -16.90 -24.55 47.39
C LYS A 552 -16.78 -23.05 47.11
N GLU A 553 -16.45 -22.25 48.12
CA GLU A 553 -16.34 -20.79 47.98
C GLU A 553 -15.25 -20.39 46.97
N ILE A 554 -14.08 -21.02 47.07
CA ILE A 554 -12.97 -20.78 46.15
C ILE A 554 -13.32 -21.26 44.74
N ALA A 555 -14.02 -22.39 44.60
CA ALA A 555 -14.51 -22.86 43.31
C ALA A 555 -15.52 -21.90 42.65
N LEU A 556 -16.47 -21.34 43.42
CA LEU A 556 -17.42 -20.33 42.95
C LEU A 556 -16.71 -19.02 42.53
N PHE A 557 -15.63 -18.65 43.23
CA PHE A 557 -14.77 -17.54 42.79
C PHE A 557 -14.07 -17.87 41.46
N PHE A 558 -13.44 -19.04 41.33
CA PHE A 558 -12.71 -19.43 40.12
C PHE A 558 -13.60 -19.52 38.88
N GLN A 559 -14.83 -20.02 38.98
CA GLN A 559 -15.75 -20.06 37.82
C GLN A 559 -16.13 -18.63 37.35
N LYS A 560 -16.41 -17.71 38.27
CA LYS A 560 -16.69 -16.30 37.95
C LYS A 560 -15.47 -15.61 37.35
N PHE A 561 -14.31 -15.77 37.98
CA PHE A 561 -13.05 -15.22 37.51
C PHE A 561 -12.68 -15.72 36.11
N MET A 562 -12.76 -17.03 35.88
CA MET A 562 -12.43 -17.63 34.60
C MET A 562 -13.38 -17.15 33.49
N THR A 563 -14.68 -17.01 33.78
CA THR A 563 -15.63 -16.45 32.80
C THR A 563 -15.27 -15.01 32.41
N VAL A 564 -14.94 -14.15 33.37
CA VAL A 564 -14.47 -12.77 33.10
C VAL A 564 -13.16 -12.79 32.32
N PHE A 565 -12.24 -13.67 32.69
CA PHE A 565 -10.94 -13.80 32.03
C PHE A 565 -11.06 -14.25 30.57
N GLU A 566 -11.96 -15.18 30.26
CA GLU A 566 -12.26 -15.60 28.89
C GLU A 566 -12.86 -14.46 28.06
N ILE A 567 -13.74 -13.64 28.64
CA ILE A 567 -14.25 -12.43 27.98
C ILE A 567 -13.10 -11.46 27.69
N CYS A 568 -12.19 -11.27 28.65
CA CYS A 568 -11.01 -10.42 28.44
C CYS A 568 -10.13 -10.94 27.30
N ILE A 569 -9.88 -12.26 27.23
CA ILE A 569 -9.14 -12.89 26.13
C ILE A 569 -9.88 -12.69 24.80
N ALA A 570 -11.19 -12.93 24.78
CA ALA A 570 -12.03 -12.75 23.60
C ALA A 570 -11.92 -11.32 23.04
N LEU A 571 -12.13 -10.33 23.90
CA LEU A 571 -12.04 -8.91 23.55
C LEU A 571 -10.62 -8.55 23.12
N ALA A 572 -9.59 -9.00 23.85
CA ALA A 572 -8.18 -8.77 23.50
C ALA A 572 -7.84 -9.31 22.11
N LEU A 573 -8.32 -10.51 21.75
CA LEU A 573 -8.15 -11.09 20.42
C LEU A 573 -8.95 -10.32 19.35
N ILE A 574 -10.19 -9.91 19.62
CA ILE A 574 -10.99 -9.14 18.64
C ILE A 574 -10.32 -7.80 18.33
N VAL A 575 -9.98 -7.01 19.35
CA VAL A 575 -9.36 -5.69 19.19
C VAL A 575 -7.86 -5.77 18.84
N GLY A 576 -7.25 -6.95 18.96
CA GLY A 576 -5.84 -7.19 18.68
C GLY A 576 -4.90 -6.52 19.68
N LEU A 577 -5.22 -6.61 20.98
CA LEU A 577 -4.38 -6.15 22.09
C LEU A 577 -3.70 -7.36 22.75
N PHE A 578 -2.38 -7.32 22.86
CA PHE A 578 -1.53 -8.39 23.35
C PHE A 578 -1.83 -9.75 22.71
N THR A 579 -2.02 -9.75 21.39
CA THR A 579 -2.48 -10.93 20.62
C THR A 579 -1.63 -12.17 20.91
N TRP A 580 -0.30 -11.99 20.96
CA TRP A 580 0.62 -13.08 21.28
C TRP A 580 0.38 -13.67 22.68
N LEU A 581 0.22 -12.81 23.70
CA LEU A 581 -0.02 -13.24 25.07
C LEU A 581 -1.39 -13.88 25.21
N ALA A 582 -2.43 -13.27 24.63
CA ALA A 582 -3.78 -13.82 24.63
C ALA A 582 -3.80 -15.23 24.01
N SER A 583 -3.15 -15.43 22.86
CA SER A 583 -3.03 -16.74 22.23
C SER A 583 -2.21 -17.74 23.06
N ALA A 584 -1.10 -17.32 23.66
CA ALA A 584 -0.31 -18.18 24.54
C ALA A 584 -1.11 -18.61 25.80
N THR A 585 -1.83 -17.68 26.41
CA THR A 585 -2.74 -17.94 27.54
C THR A 585 -3.85 -18.90 27.13
N THR A 586 -4.42 -18.75 25.94
CA THR A 586 -5.40 -19.69 25.42
C THR A 586 -4.85 -21.11 25.34
N ILE A 587 -3.62 -21.31 24.86
CA ILE A 587 -3.01 -22.65 24.81
C ILE A 587 -2.95 -23.25 26.21
N ALA A 588 -2.49 -22.48 27.20
CA ALA A 588 -2.42 -22.93 28.59
C ALA A 588 -3.82 -23.26 29.16
N LEU A 589 -4.83 -22.45 28.87
CA LEU A 589 -6.22 -22.70 29.31
C LEU A 589 -6.80 -23.96 28.67
N VAL A 590 -6.62 -24.14 27.36
CA VAL A 590 -7.12 -25.34 26.67
C VAL A 590 -6.44 -26.60 27.21
N VAL A 591 -5.13 -26.56 27.44
CA VAL A 591 -4.40 -27.67 28.08
C VAL A 591 -4.98 -27.95 29.48
N THR A 592 -5.26 -26.90 30.26
CA THR A 592 -5.89 -27.02 31.58
C THR A 592 -7.27 -27.67 31.50
N PHE A 593 -8.11 -27.29 30.53
CA PHE A 593 -9.43 -27.88 30.31
C PHE A 593 -9.37 -29.33 29.83
N CYS A 594 -8.39 -29.67 28.99
CA CYS A 594 -8.14 -31.06 28.60
C CYS A 594 -7.77 -31.90 29.83
N LEU A 595 -6.86 -31.40 30.67
CA LEU A 595 -6.43 -32.09 31.91
C LEU A 595 -7.55 -32.21 32.95
N SER A 596 -8.51 -31.29 32.97
CA SER A 596 -9.66 -31.33 33.88
C SER A 596 -10.84 -32.17 33.39
N GLY A 597 -10.75 -32.81 32.21
CA GLY A 597 -11.85 -33.57 31.60
C GLY A 597 -13.03 -32.71 31.12
N MET A 598 -12.81 -31.39 30.95
CA MET A 598 -13.86 -30.43 30.57
C MET A 598 -13.74 -29.97 29.11
N PHE A 599 -12.92 -30.64 28.30
CA PHE A 599 -12.64 -30.26 26.91
C PHE A 599 -12.85 -31.43 25.94
N PHE A 600 -13.30 -31.11 24.73
CA PHE A 600 -13.70 -32.08 23.72
C PHE A 600 -12.79 -32.04 22.49
N TRP A 601 -12.60 -33.20 21.83
CA TRP A 601 -11.76 -33.32 20.63
C TRP A 601 -12.20 -32.41 19.47
N VAL A 602 -13.50 -32.14 19.36
CA VAL A 602 -14.07 -31.22 18.35
C VAL A 602 -13.52 -29.79 18.50
N ASN A 603 -13.10 -29.39 19.71
CA ASN A 603 -12.58 -28.04 19.99
C ASN A 603 -11.05 -27.97 19.99
N ILE A 604 -10.35 -29.07 19.68
CA ILE A 604 -8.88 -29.12 19.75
C ILE A 604 -8.19 -28.17 18.77
N TRP A 605 -8.89 -27.78 17.69
CA TRP A 605 -8.41 -26.80 16.72
C TRP A 605 -8.10 -25.42 17.33
N PHE A 606 -8.59 -25.14 18.54
CA PHE A 606 -8.21 -23.93 19.29
C PHE A 606 -6.68 -23.82 19.48
N ILE A 607 -5.98 -24.93 19.72
CA ILE A 607 -4.52 -24.92 19.94
C ILE A 607 -3.74 -24.51 18.67
N PRO A 608 -3.89 -25.17 17.50
CA PRO A 608 -3.17 -24.77 16.30
C PRO A 608 -3.54 -23.36 15.82
N VAL A 609 -4.79 -22.90 16.00
CA VAL A 609 -5.18 -21.52 15.71
C VAL A 609 -4.46 -20.54 16.65
N ALA A 610 -4.38 -20.83 17.95
CA ALA A 610 -3.63 -20.00 18.88
C ALA A 610 -2.15 -19.91 18.50
N PHE A 611 -1.50 -21.03 18.14
CA PHE A 611 -0.13 -21.00 17.62
C PHE A 611 0.02 -20.15 16.35
N ALA A 612 -0.93 -20.24 15.41
CA ALA A 612 -0.93 -19.41 14.20
C ALA A 612 -1.04 -17.92 14.54
N LEU A 613 -1.85 -17.54 15.52
CA LEU A 613 -2.07 -16.16 15.95
C LEU A 613 -0.94 -15.56 16.79
N MET A 614 -0.05 -16.41 17.34
CA MET A 614 1.22 -15.98 17.93
C MET A 614 2.18 -15.37 16.89
N ASN A 615 1.82 -15.30 15.61
CA ASN A 615 2.54 -14.50 14.61
C ASN A 615 2.43 -12.97 14.84
N GLY A 616 1.58 -12.51 15.78
CA GLY A 616 1.46 -11.11 16.16
C GLY A 616 0.52 -10.28 15.26
N SER A 617 -0.57 -10.87 14.78
CA SER A 617 -1.56 -10.24 13.90
C SER A 617 -2.22 -8.96 14.44
N GLY A 618 -2.20 -8.74 15.76
CA GLY A 618 -2.49 -7.45 16.40
C GLY A 618 -1.75 -6.25 15.79
N ARG A 619 -0.52 -6.47 15.31
CA ARG A 619 0.34 -5.40 14.77
C ARG A 619 -0.04 -5.00 13.34
N ALA A 620 -0.83 -5.82 12.63
CA ALA A 620 -1.37 -5.47 11.32
C ALA A 620 -2.61 -4.59 11.49
N PHE A 621 -3.71 -5.15 12.01
CA PHE A 621 -4.94 -4.41 12.30
C PHE A 621 -5.40 -4.69 13.74
N GLY A 622 -4.95 -3.89 14.70
CA GLY A 622 -5.28 -4.04 16.11
C GLY A 622 -4.52 -3.06 17.00
N LEU A 623 -4.83 -3.06 18.29
CA LEU A 623 -4.21 -2.14 19.25
C LEU A 623 -2.70 -2.36 19.43
N ASP A 624 -2.21 -3.59 19.22
CA ASP A 624 -0.79 -3.91 19.26
C ASP A 624 0.04 -3.09 18.28
N HIS A 625 -0.55 -2.57 17.21
CA HIS A 625 0.13 -1.67 16.27
C HIS A 625 0.68 -0.41 16.97
N TRP A 626 -0.03 0.13 17.97
CA TRP A 626 0.41 1.32 18.72
C TRP A 626 0.99 0.96 20.08
N VAL A 627 0.36 0.02 20.80
CA VAL A 627 0.72 -0.34 22.17
C VAL A 627 2.10 -1.00 22.22
N VAL A 628 2.38 -1.98 21.35
CA VAL A 628 3.66 -2.71 21.40
C VAL A 628 4.85 -1.78 21.11
N PRO A 629 4.87 -0.95 20.04
CA PRO A 629 5.96 0.00 19.83
C PRO A 629 6.07 1.07 20.90
N TRP A 630 4.96 1.47 21.54
CA TRP A 630 5.01 2.38 22.68
C TRP A 630 5.71 1.72 23.88
N ILE A 631 5.32 0.50 24.27
CA ILE A 631 5.97 -0.26 25.34
C ILE A 631 7.46 -0.44 25.03
N GLN A 632 7.81 -0.85 23.82
CA GLN A 632 9.20 -1.05 23.39
C GLN A 632 10.03 0.23 23.50
N ARG A 633 9.46 1.38 23.11
CA ARG A 633 10.16 2.68 23.24
C ARG A 633 10.29 3.12 24.69
N THR A 634 9.23 2.98 25.49
CA THR A 634 9.22 3.44 26.89
C THR A 634 10.14 2.58 27.76
N LEU A 635 9.96 1.25 27.74
CA LEU A 635 10.83 0.33 28.47
C LEU A 635 12.24 0.31 27.91
N GLY A 636 12.39 0.40 26.57
CA GLY A 636 13.68 0.45 25.92
C GLY A 636 14.48 1.70 26.29
N ARG A 637 13.86 2.88 26.33
CA ARG A 637 14.52 4.11 26.81
C ARG A 637 14.87 4.04 28.28
N TRP A 638 13.98 3.47 29.10
CA TRP A 638 14.26 3.30 30.52
C TRP A 638 15.46 2.36 30.75
N TRP A 639 15.57 1.28 29.98
CA TRP A 639 16.62 0.27 30.13
C TRP A 639 17.94 0.62 29.43
N TYR A 640 17.89 1.16 28.20
CA TYR A 640 19.05 1.41 27.35
C TYR A 640 19.42 2.90 27.19
N GLY A 641 18.55 3.83 27.62
CA GLY A 641 18.74 5.27 27.40
C GLY A 641 18.42 5.73 25.97
N ASP A 642 18.75 6.99 25.66
CA ASP A 642 18.61 7.56 24.31
C ASP A 642 19.95 7.52 23.55
N VAL A 643 19.90 7.11 22.28
CA VAL A 643 21.07 7.18 21.39
C VAL A 643 21.38 8.65 21.09
N LYS A 644 22.61 9.09 21.39
CA LYS A 644 23.09 10.45 21.10
C LYS A 644 24.32 10.39 20.21
N SER A 645 24.30 11.13 19.10
CA SER A 645 25.54 11.43 18.36
C SER A 645 26.44 12.31 19.23
N ARG A 646 27.75 12.02 19.26
CA ARG A 646 28.74 12.84 20.00
C ARG A 646 29.02 14.18 19.30
N TYR A 647 28.79 14.24 17.99
CA TYR A 647 29.03 15.45 17.22
C TYR A 647 27.86 16.41 17.43
N GLY A 648 28.07 17.56 18.07
CA GLY A 648 27.04 18.55 18.41
C GLY A 648 26.84 18.81 19.91
N THR A 649 27.43 18.00 20.78
CA THR A 649 27.71 18.42 22.17
C THR A 649 28.99 19.25 22.14
N LYS A 650 28.84 20.57 22.23
CA LYS A 650 29.93 21.46 22.63
C LYS A 650 30.38 21.12 24.05
#